data_AF-A0A835JHG8-F1
#
_entry.id   AF-A0A835JHG8-F1
#
_cell.length_a   1.000
_cell.length_b   1.000
_cell.length_c   1.000
_cell.angle_alpha   90.00
_cell.angle_beta   90.00
_cell.angle_gamma   90.00
#
_symmetry.space_group_name_H-M   'P 1'
#
loop_
_entity.id
_entity.type
_entity.pdbx_description
1 polymer ?
#
loop_
_entity_poly.entity_id
_entity_poly.type
_entity_poly.pdbx_seq_one_letter_code
_entity_poly.pdbx_strand_id
1 'polypeptide(L)'
;MTQISWTLQSFRQILKSCIASRDLLAGKSLHAIYLKSLVPSSTYLSNHFILLYSKCNLLTTAHHAFNQTHEPNVFSFNALVAAYAKESLIHVARHLFDQIPQPDLVSFNTLINAYADRGDTLSALSLFRDMREMDLVMDGFTFSGVITACCCDVGLIRQVHSLAFLSGFDSYVSVKNSLLTYYSKNGILEEAEMVFDGMGEEVRDEVSWNSMIVAYGQHKRGLEALALYRHMVHRGFEIDMFTLASVLTTFSCAEALSGGLQFHAKSIKSGFNKNHHVGSGLIDMYAKCGAGMSESRKVFEEIRGTDLVVWNTMISGYAQNKELCVEALECFRQMQRAGVAFLVLFAGMMSGLTLGLMSMSLVDLEVLAKSGTPNDQLQTPFEFVSEEHIGSAKILPVVKRQHLLLCTLLICNAAAMEALPIFLDSLVSAWGAILISVTLILFFGEIIPQAICSRYGLAIGATLAPFVQVLVVICFPIAYPISKLLDYFLGKVDMSLFRRSELETLVDLHGNEAGKGGELTRDETTIISGALQLTGKTARDAMTPISETFSVDIYAKLDRALMRLILEKGHSRVPVYHEQTGNIIGLVMVKNLLTIHPEDEVPVKNVSIRKIPRVSESMPLYDILNEFQKGHSHMAVVIRDTKQLAGENATHVRDVRVDIDGERHPPKICLKNKGIKKSKRSLSSEENFKREDCKSKKWSNGVHSEVLHIDDSPLPVLTQGEAVGIITLEDVIEEILQEEIFDETDYRYECHH
;
A
#
# COMPACT_ATOMS: atom_id res chain seq x y z
N MET A 1 25.34 -15.06 -1.33
CA MET A 1 24.61 -15.91 -0.36
C MET A 1 25.57 -16.39 0.70
N THR A 2 25.70 -15.66 1.81
CA THR A 2 26.49 -16.07 2.98
C THR A 2 25.59 -16.89 3.89
N GLN A 3 25.88 -18.19 4.04
CA GLN A 3 25.24 -19.04 5.04
C GLN A 3 25.68 -18.57 6.44
N ILE A 4 24.91 -17.67 7.05
CA ILE A 4 24.98 -17.44 8.48
C ILE A 4 24.35 -18.67 9.13
N SER A 5 25.15 -19.57 9.69
CA SER A 5 24.63 -20.65 10.53
C SER A 5 24.13 -20.03 11.83
N TRP A 6 22.85 -19.66 11.87
CA TRP A 6 22.23 -19.22 13.12
C TRP A 6 22.23 -20.39 14.09
N THR A 7 22.96 -20.27 15.20
CA THR A 7 22.69 -21.16 16.32
C THR A 7 21.31 -20.81 16.86
N LEU A 8 20.47 -21.81 17.14
CA LEU A 8 19.12 -21.61 17.71
C LEU A 8 19.13 -20.72 18.96
N GLN A 9 20.24 -20.75 19.71
CA GLN A 9 20.46 -19.93 20.90
C GLN A 9 20.66 -18.44 20.56
N SER A 10 21.49 -18.12 19.55
CA SER A 10 21.65 -16.75 19.06
C SER A 10 20.33 -16.18 18.54
N PHE A 11 19.57 -16.99 17.80
CA PHE A 11 18.25 -16.60 17.29
C PHE A 11 17.27 -16.23 18.41
N ARG A 12 17.21 -17.06 19.47
CA ARG A 12 16.36 -16.80 20.65
C ARG A 12 16.77 -15.55 21.42
N GLN A 13 18.07 -15.33 21.61
CA GLN A 13 18.61 -14.14 22.28
C GLN A 13 18.22 -12.86 21.54
N ILE A 14 18.40 -12.84 20.21
CA ILE A 14 18.04 -11.68 19.40
C ILE A 14 16.53 -11.45 19.42
N LEU A 15 15.72 -12.50 19.30
CA LEU A 15 14.26 -12.37 19.38
C LEU A 15 13.81 -11.81 20.74
N LYS A 16 14.40 -12.27 21.85
CA LYS A 16 14.13 -11.70 23.18
C LYS A 16 14.55 -10.23 23.28
N SER A 17 15.69 -9.87 22.70
CA SER A 17 16.14 -8.47 22.62
C SER A 17 15.14 -7.62 21.83
N CYS A 18 14.67 -8.08 20.67
CA CYS A 18 13.64 -7.38 19.88
C CYS A 18 12.32 -7.21 20.65
N ILE A 19 11.90 -8.21 21.43
CA ILE A 19 10.70 -8.13 22.28
C ILE A 19 10.88 -7.09 23.39
N ALA A 20 12.09 -6.97 23.95
CA ALA A 20 12.39 -5.98 24.98
C ALA A 20 12.45 -4.57 24.41
N SER A 21 13.07 -4.38 23.24
CA SER A 21 13.22 -3.08 22.57
C SER A 21 12.01 -2.65 21.72
N ARG A 22 11.01 -3.54 21.55
CA ARG A 22 9.88 -3.37 20.62
C ARG A 22 10.33 -3.11 19.17
N ASP A 23 11.46 -3.67 18.77
CA ASP A 23 12.01 -3.52 17.42
C ASP A 23 11.26 -4.39 16.41
N LEU A 24 10.31 -3.74 15.73
CA LEU A 24 9.46 -4.39 14.74
C LEU A 24 10.21 -4.81 13.47
N LEU A 25 11.26 -4.07 13.08
CA LEU A 25 11.91 -4.23 11.78
C LEU A 25 12.86 -5.43 11.81
N ALA A 26 13.67 -5.52 12.86
CA ALA A 26 14.44 -6.73 13.16
C ALA A 26 13.50 -7.93 13.43
N GLY A 27 12.41 -7.70 14.16
CA GLY A 27 11.37 -8.69 14.44
C GLY A 27 10.76 -9.35 13.21
N LYS A 28 10.31 -8.55 12.24
CA LYS A 28 9.75 -9.03 10.97
C LYS A 28 10.79 -9.79 10.14
N SER A 29 12.03 -9.33 10.15
CA SER A 29 13.14 -9.99 9.45
C SER A 29 13.41 -11.39 10.02
N LEU A 30 13.44 -11.51 11.35
CA LEU A 30 13.57 -12.79 12.05
C LEU A 30 12.36 -13.70 11.81
N HIS A 31 11.15 -13.15 11.79
CA HIS A 31 9.95 -13.94 11.51
C HIS A 31 9.93 -14.46 10.07
N ALA A 32 10.39 -13.68 9.09
CA ALA A 32 10.55 -14.13 7.71
C ALA A 32 11.59 -15.27 7.58
N ILE A 33 12.70 -15.19 8.33
CA ILE A 33 13.71 -16.27 8.41
C ILE A 33 13.08 -17.54 9.00
N TYR A 34 12.28 -17.40 10.06
CA TYR A 34 11.55 -18.51 10.69
C TYR A 34 10.56 -19.17 9.71
N LEU A 35 9.75 -18.37 9.00
CA LEU A 35 8.77 -18.87 8.02
C LEU A 35 9.43 -19.55 6.81
N LYS A 36 10.61 -19.10 6.40
CA LYS A 36 11.40 -19.77 5.35
C LYS A 36 12.01 -21.11 5.78
N SER A 37 11.63 -21.63 6.96
CA SER A 37 12.08 -22.92 7.51
C SER A 37 13.60 -23.03 7.68
N LEU A 38 14.29 -21.90 7.82
CA LEU A 38 15.73 -21.84 8.11
C LEU A 38 16.02 -22.19 9.59
N VAL A 39 14.98 -22.29 10.42
CA VAL A 39 15.01 -22.65 11.84
C VAL A 39 13.90 -23.68 12.09
N PRO A 40 14.10 -24.70 12.95
CA PRO A 40 13.05 -25.68 13.26
C PRO A 40 11.78 -25.02 13.80
N SER A 41 10.62 -25.45 13.30
CA SER A 41 9.32 -25.03 13.83
C SER A 41 9.21 -25.42 15.31
N SER A 42 8.84 -24.45 16.14
CA SER A 42 8.66 -24.65 17.57
C SER A 42 7.58 -23.72 18.08
N THR A 43 6.57 -24.28 18.76
CA THR A 43 5.50 -23.51 19.42
C THR A 43 6.08 -22.44 20.36
N TYR A 44 7.24 -22.71 20.99
CA TYR A 44 7.95 -21.73 21.81
C TYR A 44 8.39 -20.48 21.03
N LEU A 45 8.97 -20.65 19.84
CA LEU A 45 9.42 -19.54 19.00
C LEU A 45 8.22 -18.78 18.42
N SER A 46 7.20 -19.51 17.97
CA SER A 46 5.96 -18.89 17.50
C SER A 46 5.29 -18.04 18.58
N ASN A 47 5.27 -18.52 19.83
CA ASN A 47 4.77 -17.76 20.99
C ASN A 47 5.53 -16.45 21.22
N HIS A 48 6.85 -16.43 20.98
CA HIS A 48 7.66 -15.23 21.09
C HIS A 48 7.37 -14.24 19.94
N PHE A 49 7.06 -14.72 18.74
CA PHE A 49 6.62 -13.86 17.64
C PHE A 49 5.23 -13.25 17.90
N ILE A 50 4.28 -14.03 18.43
CA ILE A 50 2.98 -13.51 18.87
C ILE A 50 3.21 -12.41 19.90
N LEU A 51 4.01 -12.68 20.94
CA LEU A 51 4.32 -11.70 21.98
C LEU A 51 5.00 -10.44 21.45
N LEU A 52 5.92 -10.57 20.49
CA LEU A 52 6.57 -9.45 19.82
C LEU A 52 5.53 -8.55 19.12
N TYR A 53 4.69 -9.14 18.27
CA TYR A 53 3.66 -8.39 17.55
C TYR A 53 2.61 -7.78 18.48
N SER A 54 2.23 -8.50 19.54
CA SER A 54 1.36 -8.00 20.60
C SER A 54 1.97 -6.77 21.30
N LYS A 55 3.27 -6.80 21.64
CA LYS A 55 3.96 -5.65 22.27
C LYS A 55 4.15 -4.46 21.33
N CYS A 56 4.23 -4.70 20.03
CA CYS A 56 4.28 -3.67 19.00
C CYS A 56 2.87 -3.18 18.57
N ASN A 57 1.80 -3.58 19.28
CA ASN A 57 0.41 -3.22 19.00
C ASN A 57 -0.09 -3.59 17.59
N LEU A 58 0.47 -4.65 16.96
CA LEU A 58 0.00 -5.16 15.67
C LEU A 58 -0.82 -6.45 15.83
N LEU A 59 -2.04 -6.29 16.35
CA LEU A 59 -2.94 -7.40 16.69
C LEU A 59 -3.23 -8.35 15.51
N THR A 60 -3.44 -7.81 14.31
CA THR A 60 -3.74 -8.62 13.11
C THR A 60 -2.57 -9.53 12.74
N THR A 61 -1.34 -9.02 12.82
CA THR A 61 -0.14 -9.82 12.56
C THR A 61 0.14 -10.82 13.68
N ALA A 62 -0.16 -10.46 14.93
CA ALA A 62 -0.08 -11.37 16.06
C ALA A 62 -1.07 -12.54 15.90
N HIS A 63 -2.31 -12.25 15.51
CA HIS A 63 -3.33 -13.26 15.26
C HIS A 63 -3.01 -14.12 14.03
N HIS A 64 -2.41 -13.53 12.99
CA HIS A 64 -1.91 -14.30 11.85
C HIS A 64 -0.77 -15.24 12.25
N ALA A 65 0.20 -14.75 13.04
CA ALA A 65 1.27 -15.59 13.58
C ALA A 65 0.72 -16.73 14.47
N PHE A 66 -0.36 -16.47 15.22
CA PHE A 66 -1.09 -17.48 15.98
C PHE A 66 -1.71 -18.55 15.07
N ASN A 67 -2.42 -18.17 14.01
CA ASN A 67 -3.02 -19.12 13.06
C ASN A 67 -1.96 -19.99 12.34
N GLN A 68 -0.73 -19.49 12.23
CA GLN A 68 0.40 -20.23 11.65
C GLN A 68 1.08 -21.17 12.65
N THR A 69 0.69 -21.16 13.93
CA THR A 69 1.28 -22.06 14.92
C THR A 69 0.73 -23.47 14.79
N HIS A 70 1.65 -24.43 14.71
CA HIS A 70 1.30 -25.85 14.80
C HIS A 70 1.02 -26.16 16.28
N GLU A 71 -0.24 -26.49 16.60
CA GLU A 71 -0.74 -26.73 17.96
C GLU A 71 -0.53 -25.54 18.93
N PRO A 72 -1.41 -24.52 18.88
CA PRO A 72 -1.38 -23.43 19.85
C PRO A 72 -1.63 -23.96 21.26
N ASN A 73 -0.80 -23.52 22.21
CA ASN A 73 -0.94 -23.88 23.62
C ASN A 73 -1.55 -22.72 24.42
N VAL A 74 -1.81 -22.94 25.71
CA VAL A 74 -2.43 -21.95 26.60
C VAL A 74 -1.67 -20.61 26.59
N PHE A 75 -0.33 -20.64 26.50
CA PHE A 75 0.48 -19.42 26.37
C PHE A 75 0.20 -18.66 25.06
N SER A 76 0.08 -19.36 23.93
CA SER A 76 -0.26 -18.75 22.64
C SER A 76 -1.58 -17.98 22.73
N PHE A 77 -2.60 -18.58 23.36
CA PHE A 77 -3.90 -17.94 23.58
C PHE A 77 -3.80 -16.79 24.58
N ASN A 78 -3.17 -16.96 25.73
CA ASN A 78 -3.02 -15.92 26.75
C ASN A 78 -2.31 -14.67 26.20
N ALA A 79 -1.29 -14.86 25.35
CA ALA A 79 -0.59 -13.75 24.70
C ALA A 79 -1.50 -12.93 23.76
N LEU A 80 -2.45 -13.58 23.08
CA LEU A 80 -3.45 -12.88 22.27
C LEU A 80 -4.56 -12.27 23.12
N VAL A 81 -5.09 -13.01 24.10
CA VAL A 81 -6.14 -12.51 25.01
C VAL A 81 -5.65 -11.23 25.69
N ALA A 82 -4.42 -11.21 26.21
CA ALA A 82 -3.81 -10.02 26.81
C ALA A 82 -3.66 -8.86 25.80
N ALA A 83 -3.31 -9.16 24.55
CA ALA A 83 -3.14 -8.15 23.52
C ALA A 83 -4.48 -7.51 23.11
N TYR A 84 -5.51 -8.33 22.87
CA TYR A 84 -6.86 -7.86 22.56
C TYR A 84 -7.51 -7.15 23.76
N ALA A 85 -7.26 -7.62 24.97
CA ALA A 85 -7.71 -6.96 26.20
C ALA A 85 -7.14 -5.55 26.33
N LYS A 86 -5.83 -5.38 26.12
CA LYS A 86 -5.14 -4.09 26.23
C LYS A 86 -5.67 -3.05 25.23
N GLU A 87 -6.04 -3.46 24.03
CA GLU A 87 -6.61 -2.58 23.00
C GLU A 87 -8.14 -2.41 23.14
N SER A 88 -8.69 -2.72 24.33
CA SER A 88 -10.12 -2.58 24.65
C SER A 88 -11.08 -3.43 23.79
N LEU A 89 -10.58 -4.46 23.08
CA LEU A 89 -11.37 -5.40 22.28
C LEU A 89 -11.77 -6.64 23.10
N ILE A 90 -12.44 -6.40 24.24
CA ILE A 90 -12.76 -7.41 25.26
C ILE A 90 -13.62 -8.55 24.71
N HIS A 91 -14.54 -8.28 23.78
CA HIS A 91 -15.40 -9.32 23.20
C HIS A 91 -14.59 -10.39 22.43
N VAL A 92 -13.56 -9.96 21.70
CA VAL A 92 -12.66 -10.87 20.98
C VAL A 92 -11.77 -11.61 21.97
N ALA A 93 -11.27 -10.91 23.00
CA ALA A 93 -10.49 -11.54 24.07
C ALA A 93 -11.29 -12.63 24.80
N ARG A 94 -12.58 -12.38 25.08
CA ARG A 94 -13.48 -13.38 25.70
C ARG A 94 -13.71 -14.58 24.79
N HIS A 95 -13.99 -14.35 23.52
CA HIS A 95 -14.16 -15.43 22.55
C HIS A 95 -12.90 -16.30 22.40
N LEU A 96 -11.70 -15.69 22.42
CA LEU A 96 -10.44 -16.44 22.41
C LEU A 96 -10.21 -17.20 23.71
N PHE A 97 -10.63 -16.65 24.85
CA PHE A 97 -10.59 -17.34 26.14
C PHE A 97 -11.48 -18.58 26.17
N ASP A 98 -12.70 -18.49 25.63
CA ASP A 98 -13.64 -19.62 25.56
C ASP A 98 -13.14 -20.75 24.63
N GLN A 99 -12.17 -20.47 23.75
CA GLN A 99 -11.50 -21.47 22.89
C GLN A 99 -10.31 -22.16 23.57
N ILE A 100 -9.88 -21.72 24.76
CA ILE A 100 -8.75 -22.31 25.46
C ILE A 100 -9.16 -23.70 25.97
N PRO A 101 -8.48 -24.80 25.58
CA PRO A 101 -8.90 -26.15 25.96
C PRO A 101 -8.93 -26.37 27.47
N GLN A 102 -7.95 -25.81 28.18
CA GLN A 102 -7.86 -25.80 29.64
C GLN A 102 -7.29 -24.44 30.07
N PRO A 103 -8.14 -23.46 30.42
CA PRO A 103 -7.67 -22.15 30.88
C PRO A 103 -6.92 -22.31 32.21
N ASP A 104 -5.72 -21.74 32.28
CA ASP A 104 -4.90 -21.74 33.48
C ASP A 104 -5.15 -20.47 34.33
N LEU A 105 -4.51 -20.39 35.49
CA LEU A 105 -4.58 -19.22 36.37
C LEU A 105 -4.27 -17.91 35.63
N VAL A 106 -3.31 -17.94 34.71
CA VAL A 106 -2.90 -16.77 33.91
C VAL A 106 -4.00 -16.37 32.93
N SER A 107 -4.67 -17.32 32.28
CA SER A 107 -5.81 -17.07 31.40
C SER A 107 -6.91 -16.28 32.11
N PHE A 108 -7.31 -16.74 33.29
CA PHE A 108 -8.35 -16.08 34.08
C PHE A 108 -7.90 -14.72 34.62
N ASN A 109 -6.71 -14.63 35.23
CA ASN A 109 -6.18 -13.37 35.76
C ASN A 109 -6.07 -12.30 34.67
N THR A 110 -5.66 -12.68 33.44
CA THR A 110 -5.58 -11.76 32.30
C THR A 110 -6.95 -11.15 31.98
N LEU A 111 -7.99 -11.98 31.94
CA LEU A 111 -9.33 -11.55 31.57
C LEU A 111 -10.06 -10.81 32.71
N ILE A 112 -9.86 -11.22 33.97
CA ILE A 112 -10.36 -10.51 35.15
C ILE A 112 -9.80 -9.09 35.21
N ASN A 113 -8.49 -8.91 35.04
CA ASN A 113 -7.88 -7.58 34.99
C ASN A 113 -8.40 -6.75 33.82
N ALA A 114 -8.60 -7.37 32.65
CA ALA A 114 -9.18 -6.70 31.49
C ALA A 114 -10.62 -6.19 31.74
N TYR A 115 -11.44 -6.96 32.45
CA TYR A 115 -12.76 -6.50 32.89
C TYR A 115 -12.68 -5.43 33.98
N ALA A 116 -11.72 -5.55 34.90
CA ALA A 116 -11.46 -4.57 35.95
C ALA A 116 -11.12 -3.19 35.39
N ASP A 117 -10.22 -3.13 34.39
CA ASP A 117 -9.81 -1.88 33.72
C ASP A 117 -10.98 -1.17 33.04
N ARG A 118 -11.98 -1.92 32.57
CA ARG A 118 -13.20 -1.39 31.96
C ARG A 118 -14.29 -1.02 32.99
N GLY A 119 -14.13 -1.45 34.24
CA GLY A 119 -15.14 -1.34 35.28
C GLY A 119 -16.34 -2.29 35.13
N ASP A 120 -16.18 -3.41 34.42
CA ASP A 120 -17.22 -4.44 34.31
C ASP A 120 -17.08 -5.45 35.47
N THR A 121 -17.61 -5.06 36.63
CA THR A 121 -17.53 -5.85 37.86
C THR A 121 -18.23 -7.21 37.73
N LEU A 122 -19.38 -7.27 37.04
CA LEU A 122 -20.18 -8.51 36.96
C LEU A 122 -19.45 -9.61 36.18
N SER A 123 -18.85 -9.26 35.04
CA SER A 123 -18.07 -10.20 34.23
C SER A 123 -16.78 -10.66 34.93
N ALA A 124 -16.14 -9.77 35.69
CA ALA A 124 -14.96 -10.13 36.48
C ALA A 124 -15.31 -11.11 37.63
N LEU A 125 -16.41 -10.85 38.34
CA LEU A 125 -16.87 -11.72 39.43
C LEU A 125 -17.41 -13.06 38.93
N SER A 126 -18.05 -13.10 37.77
CA SER A 126 -18.50 -14.36 37.18
C SER A 126 -17.31 -15.26 36.86
N LEU A 127 -16.25 -14.72 36.24
CA LEU A 127 -15.00 -15.45 36.04
C LEU A 127 -14.34 -15.88 37.35
N PHE A 128 -14.33 -15.02 38.37
CA PHE A 128 -13.79 -15.39 39.68
C PHE A 128 -14.58 -16.53 40.34
N ARG A 129 -15.91 -16.55 40.19
CA ARG A 129 -16.74 -17.67 40.65
C ARG A 129 -16.42 -18.93 39.85
N ASP A 130 -16.32 -18.85 38.53
CA ASP A 130 -15.99 -19.98 37.68
C ASP A 130 -14.61 -20.58 38.05
N MET A 131 -13.60 -19.74 38.35
CA MET A 131 -12.30 -20.20 38.87
C MET A 131 -12.41 -21.01 40.16
N ARG A 132 -13.29 -20.58 41.07
CA ARG A 132 -13.51 -21.24 42.36
C ARG A 132 -14.27 -22.55 42.19
N GLU A 133 -15.23 -22.61 41.26
CA GLU A 133 -15.96 -23.84 40.93
C GLU A 133 -15.06 -24.88 40.23
N MET A 134 -14.00 -24.43 39.55
CA MET A 134 -12.97 -25.28 38.94
C MET A 134 -11.85 -25.69 39.91
N ASP A 135 -11.94 -25.35 41.19
CA ASP A 135 -10.94 -25.64 42.24
C ASP A 135 -9.51 -25.21 41.87
N LEU A 136 -9.37 -24.11 41.12
CA LEU A 136 -8.06 -23.56 40.75
C LEU A 136 -7.38 -22.90 41.95
N VAL A 137 -6.08 -23.16 42.12
CA VAL A 137 -5.26 -22.51 43.16
C VAL A 137 -5.06 -21.04 42.77
N MET A 138 -5.79 -20.16 43.44
CA MET A 138 -5.71 -18.71 43.26
C MET A 138 -4.41 -18.15 43.82
N ASP A 139 -3.96 -17.01 43.29
CA ASP A 139 -2.80 -16.27 43.78
C ASP A 139 -3.16 -14.83 44.19
N GLY A 140 -2.18 -14.09 44.72
CA GLY A 140 -2.37 -12.69 45.07
C GLY A 140 -2.74 -11.80 43.87
N PHE A 141 -2.38 -12.19 42.64
CA PHE A 141 -2.77 -11.46 41.44
C PHE A 141 -4.27 -11.62 41.12
N THR A 142 -4.85 -12.79 41.37
CA THR A 142 -6.30 -13.01 41.25
C THR A 142 -7.07 -12.06 42.16
N PHE A 143 -6.72 -12.03 43.46
CA PHE A 143 -7.40 -11.16 44.42
C PHE A 143 -7.17 -9.68 44.11
N SER A 144 -5.95 -9.30 43.71
CA SER A 144 -5.66 -7.94 43.24
C SER A 144 -6.59 -7.52 42.11
N GLY A 145 -6.75 -8.35 41.07
CA GLY A 145 -7.62 -8.06 39.93
C GLY A 145 -9.10 -7.97 40.31
N VAL A 146 -9.58 -8.87 41.17
CA VAL A 146 -10.97 -8.84 41.68
C VAL A 146 -11.22 -7.59 42.53
N ILE A 147 -10.28 -7.19 43.38
CA ILE A 147 -10.35 -5.96 44.17
C ILE A 147 -10.44 -4.74 43.26
N THR A 148 -9.60 -4.66 42.22
CA THR A 148 -9.68 -3.59 41.22
C THR A 148 -11.02 -3.57 40.50
N ALA A 149 -11.59 -4.75 40.19
CA ALA A 149 -12.89 -4.88 39.53
C ALA A 149 -14.09 -4.47 40.39
N CYS A 150 -13.97 -4.47 41.73
CA CYS A 150 -15.07 -4.10 42.63
C CYS A 150 -15.51 -2.62 42.48
N CYS A 151 -14.73 -1.80 41.79
CA CYS A 151 -14.99 -0.39 41.48
C CYS A 151 -15.48 0.46 42.66
N CYS A 152 -16.80 0.59 42.83
CA CYS A 152 -17.45 1.47 43.81
C CYS A 152 -18.37 0.74 44.81
N ASP A 153 -18.47 -0.59 44.77
CA ASP A 153 -19.33 -1.33 45.69
C ASP A 153 -18.60 -1.65 47.00
N VAL A 154 -18.85 -0.79 48.00
CA VAL A 154 -18.28 -0.92 49.35
C VAL A 154 -18.75 -2.20 50.08
N GLY A 155 -19.94 -2.69 49.77
CA GLY A 155 -20.44 -3.94 50.35
C GLY A 155 -19.70 -5.16 49.80
N LEU A 156 -19.47 -5.17 48.49
CA LEU A 156 -18.75 -6.21 47.80
C LEU A 156 -17.26 -6.22 48.18
N ILE A 157 -16.59 -5.07 48.19
CA ILE A 157 -15.16 -5.03 48.54
C ILE A 157 -14.90 -5.53 49.95
N ARG A 158 -15.78 -5.23 50.92
CA ARG A 158 -15.65 -5.73 52.29
C ARG A 158 -15.80 -7.25 52.36
N GLN A 159 -16.67 -7.83 51.54
CA GLN A 159 -16.78 -9.28 51.40
C GLN A 159 -15.52 -9.89 50.77
N VAL A 160 -15.00 -9.28 49.70
CA VAL A 160 -13.77 -9.73 49.03
C VAL A 160 -12.54 -9.59 49.93
N HIS A 161 -12.42 -8.49 50.67
CA HIS A 161 -11.36 -8.26 51.65
C HIS A 161 -11.45 -9.27 52.80
N SER A 162 -12.65 -9.51 53.35
CA SER A 162 -12.86 -10.56 54.36
C SER A 162 -12.49 -11.95 53.82
N LEU A 163 -12.84 -12.24 52.56
CA LEU A 163 -12.49 -13.49 51.89
C LEU A 163 -10.98 -13.62 51.70
N ALA A 164 -10.29 -12.55 51.28
CA ALA A 164 -8.84 -12.52 51.12
C ALA A 164 -8.13 -12.78 52.47
N PHE A 165 -8.63 -12.17 53.54
CA PHE A 165 -8.12 -12.39 54.90
C PHE A 165 -8.32 -13.83 55.38
N LEU A 166 -9.56 -14.36 55.29
CA LEU A 166 -9.88 -15.74 55.70
C LEU A 166 -9.11 -16.79 54.90
N SER A 167 -8.79 -16.49 53.65
CA SER A 167 -8.04 -17.38 52.76
C SER A 167 -6.52 -17.22 52.89
N GLY A 168 -6.04 -16.31 53.75
CA GLY A 168 -4.61 -16.07 53.97
C GLY A 168 -3.92 -15.24 52.90
N PHE A 169 -4.64 -14.68 51.91
CA PHE A 169 -4.07 -13.84 50.86
C PHE A 169 -3.70 -12.43 51.33
N ASP A 170 -4.08 -12.05 52.56
CA ASP A 170 -3.64 -10.81 53.21
C ASP A 170 -2.12 -10.73 53.42
N SER A 171 -1.40 -11.85 53.39
CA SER A 171 0.08 -11.84 53.46
C SER A 171 0.74 -11.26 52.21
N TYR A 172 0.03 -11.18 51.08
CA TYR A 172 0.59 -10.69 49.82
C TYR A 172 0.53 -9.16 49.74
N VAL A 173 1.70 -8.54 49.55
CA VAL A 173 1.84 -7.08 49.38
C VAL A 173 0.99 -6.55 48.23
N SER A 174 0.90 -7.30 47.12
CA SER A 174 0.08 -6.92 45.96
C SER A 174 -1.41 -6.80 46.28
N VAL A 175 -1.96 -7.70 47.12
CA VAL A 175 -3.36 -7.65 47.56
C VAL A 175 -3.60 -6.42 48.43
N LYS A 176 -2.70 -6.18 49.38
CA LYS A 176 -2.73 -4.98 50.25
C LYS A 176 -2.62 -3.68 49.46
N ASN A 177 -1.71 -3.58 48.49
CA ASN A 177 -1.58 -2.40 47.62
C ASN A 177 -2.85 -2.12 46.79
N SER A 178 -3.50 -3.17 46.30
CA SER A 178 -4.77 -3.06 45.58
C SER A 178 -5.92 -2.61 46.48
N LEU A 179 -5.97 -3.09 47.73
CA LEU A 179 -6.91 -2.59 48.75
C LEU A 179 -6.64 -1.11 49.07
N LEU A 180 -5.39 -0.71 49.28
CA LEU A 180 -5.00 0.69 49.51
C LEU A 180 -5.48 1.59 48.37
N THR A 181 -5.22 1.18 47.13
CA THR A 181 -5.63 1.93 45.94
C THR A 181 -7.15 2.04 45.85
N TYR A 182 -7.88 0.95 46.12
CA TYR A 182 -9.34 0.92 46.10
C TYR A 182 -9.92 1.86 47.16
N TYR A 183 -9.51 1.70 48.42
CA TYR A 183 -10.04 2.47 49.54
C TYR A 183 -9.71 3.96 49.40
N SER A 184 -8.50 4.29 48.93
CA SER A 184 -8.09 5.66 48.61
C SER A 184 -9.02 6.31 47.58
N LYS A 185 -9.21 5.66 46.43
CA LYS A 185 -10.02 6.20 45.31
C LYS A 185 -11.49 6.38 45.67
N ASN A 186 -12.04 5.50 46.52
CA ASN A 186 -13.43 5.56 46.98
C ASN A 186 -13.63 6.46 48.21
N GLY A 187 -12.57 7.12 48.70
CA GLY A 187 -12.64 8.06 49.81
C GLY A 187 -12.80 7.46 51.19
N ILE A 188 -12.50 6.16 51.34
CA ILE A 188 -12.54 5.45 52.62
C ILE A 188 -11.12 5.40 53.19
N LEU A 189 -10.58 6.58 53.51
CA LEU A 189 -9.16 6.71 53.89
C LEU A 189 -8.82 5.95 55.18
N GLU A 190 -9.74 5.89 56.14
CA GLU A 190 -9.54 5.19 57.42
C GLU A 190 -9.23 3.70 57.22
N GLU A 191 -9.95 3.02 56.30
CA GLU A 191 -9.65 1.62 56.01
C GLU A 191 -8.35 1.45 55.22
N ALA A 192 -7.97 2.44 54.40
CA ALA A 192 -6.64 2.45 53.77
C ALA A 192 -5.52 2.59 54.83
N GLU A 193 -5.68 3.47 55.82
CA GLU A 193 -4.75 3.61 56.95
C GLU A 193 -4.61 2.29 57.72
N MET A 194 -5.75 1.66 58.06
CA MET A 194 -5.75 0.37 58.76
C MET A 194 -5.01 -0.72 57.99
N VAL A 195 -5.22 -0.82 56.67
CA VAL A 195 -4.51 -1.80 55.83
C VAL A 195 -3.01 -1.47 55.80
N PHE A 196 -2.65 -0.20 55.61
CA PHE A 196 -1.25 0.24 55.53
C PHE A 196 -0.49 -0.02 56.83
N ASP A 197 -1.09 0.28 57.98
CA ASP A 197 -0.53 0.03 59.31
C ASP A 197 -0.44 -1.46 59.62
N GLY A 198 -1.41 -2.26 59.17
CA GLY A 198 -1.39 -3.72 59.29
C GLY A 198 -0.32 -4.44 58.45
N MET A 199 0.30 -3.80 57.46
CA MET A 199 1.33 -4.45 56.63
C MET A 199 2.65 -4.70 57.37
N GLY A 200 2.96 -3.90 58.40
CA GLY A 200 4.28 -3.87 59.04
C GLY A 200 5.34 -3.16 58.18
N GLU A 201 6.23 -2.38 58.81
CA GLU A 201 7.16 -1.49 58.09
C GLU A 201 8.18 -2.21 57.19
N GLU A 202 8.53 -3.46 57.50
CA GLU A 202 9.53 -4.23 56.76
C GLU A 202 8.99 -4.79 55.43
N VAL A 203 7.66 -4.91 55.31
CA VAL A 203 6.98 -5.57 54.18
C VAL A 203 6.47 -4.55 53.16
N ARG A 204 6.36 -3.27 53.53
CA ARG A 204 5.91 -2.18 52.66
C ARG A 204 6.91 -1.94 51.53
N ASP A 205 6.42 -1.98 50.29
CA ASP A 205 7.20 -1.66 49.09
C ASP A 205 6.95 -0.23 48.61
N GLU A 206 7.72 0.22 47.61
CA GLU A 206 7.58 1.57 47.02
C GLU A 206 6.13 1.88 46.61
N VAL A 207 5.41 0.88 46.09
CA VAL A 207 4.02 1.00 45.67
C VAL A 207 3.08 1.23 46.86
N SER A 208 3.29 0.55 48.00
CA SER A 208 2.55 0.79 49.24
C SER A 208 2.69 2.25 49.70
N TRP A 209 3.93 2.76 49.75
CA TRP A 209 4.22 4.13 50.18
C TRP A 209 3.60 5.15 49.23
N ASN A 210 3.81 4.99 47.92
CA ASN A 210 3.29 5.91 46.90
C ASN A 210 1.76 5.95 46.92
N SER A 211 1.10 4.79 47.00
CA SER A 211 -0.38 4.71 47.06
C SER A 211 -0.94 5.50 48.23
N MET A 212 -0.29 5.41 49.40
CA MET A 212 -0.74 6.11 50.61
C MET A 212 -0.40 7.61 50.60
N ILE A 213 0.74 8.01 50.04
CA ILE A 213 1.08 9.43 49.84
C ILE A 213 0.09 10.09 48.88
N VAL A 214 -0.24 9.41 47.77
CA VAL A 214 -1.28 9.86 46.81
C VAL A 214 -2.62 9.97 47.52
N ALA A 215 -3.00 8.98 48.33
CA ALA A 215 -4.24 8.98 49.10
C ALA A 215 -4.33 10.22 50.00
N TYR A 216 -3.31 10.47 50.82
CA TYR A 216 -3.29 11.65 51.69
C TYR A 216 -3.31 12.97 50.91
N GLY A 217 -2.64 13.04 49.75
CA GLY A 217 -2.67 14.20 48.85
C GLY A 217 -4.09 14.48 48.33
N GLN A 218 -4.80 13.45 47.85
CA GLN A 218 -6.17 13.56 47.34
C GLN A 218 -7.18 13.96 48.43
N HIS A 219 -6.97 13.47 49.66
CA HIS A 219 -7.82 13.74 50.82
C HIS A 219 -7.44 15.00 51.60
N LYS A 220 -6.56 15.86 51.04
CA LYS A 220 -6.11 17.12 51.64
C LYS A 220 -5.45 16.97 53.03
N ARG A 221 -4.89 15.79 53.34
CA ARG A 221 -4.15 15.49 54.58
C ARG A 221 -2.65 15.69 54.37
N GLY A 222 -2.28 16.94 54.11
CA GLY A 222 -0.94 17.29 53.63
C GLY A 222 0.19 17.03 54.62
N LEU A 223 -0.07 17.16 55.93
CA LEU A 223 0.95 16.93 56.96
C LEU A 223 1.31 15.44 57.07
N GLU A 224 0.31 14.56 56.99
CA GLU A 224 0.47 13.12 57.00
C GLU A 224 1.18 12.62 55.74
N ALA A 225 0.82 13.15 54.57
CA ALA A 225 1.53 12.88 53.32
C ALA A 225 3.03 13.27 53.41
N LEU A 226 3.35 14.41 54.01
CA LEU A 226 4.74 14.87 54.17
C LEU A 226 5.50 14.04 55.20
N ALA A 227 4.87 13.66 56.31
CA ALA A 227 5.45 12.77 57.29
C ALA A 227 5.77 11.41 56.66
N LEU A 228 4.83 10.87 55.88
CA LEU A 228 4.97 9.60 55.21
C LEU A 228 6.05 9.63 54.12
N TYR A 229 6.11 10.71 53.32
CA TYR A 229 7.21 10.95 52.37
C TYR A 229 8.58 10.99 53.06
N ARG A 230 8.71 11.73 54.17
CA ARG A 230 9.98 11.81 54.90
C ARG A 230 10.42 10.45 55.40
N HIS A 231 9.47 9.66 55.86
CA HIS A 231 9.72 8.31 56.35
C HIS A 231 10.14 7.35 55.22
N MET A 232 9.45 7.41 54.06
CA MET A 232 9.83 6.69 52.84
C MET A 232 11.27 7.02 52.39
N VAL A 233 11.63 8.31 52.36
CA VAL A 233 12.98 8.75 51.97
C VAL A 233 14.05 8.32 52.99
N HIS A 234 13.74 8.36 54.29
CA HIS A 234 14.68 7.91 55.33
C HIS A 234 14.98 6.41 55.24
N ARG A 235 14.02 5.62 54.74
CA ARG A 235 14.18 4.19 54.46
C ARG A 235 14.95 3.90 53.16
N GLY A 236 15.29 4.92 52.39
CA GLY A 236 16.11 4.81 51.18
C GLY A 236 15.34 4.41 49.92
N PHE A 237 14.00 4.51 49.92
CA PHE A 237 13.21 4.29 48.69
C PHE A 237 13.42 5.44 47.70
N GLU A 238 13.44 5.10 46.40
CA GLU A 238 13.51 6.08 45.32
C GLU A 238 12.16 6.80 45.15
N ILE A 239 12.22 8.03 44.62
CA ILE A 239 11.04 8.88 44.44
C ILE A 239 10.73 8.94 42.95
N ASP A 240 9.51 8.58 42.58
CA ASP A 240 9.02 8.68 41.21
C ASP A 240 8.31 10.03 40.92
N MET A 241 7.86 10.20 39.68
CA MET A 241 7.12 11.40 39.26
C MET A 241 5.75 11.56 39.95
N PHE A 242 5.11 10.45 40.34
CA PHE A 242 3.78 10.46 40.95
C PHE A 242 3.84 10.88 42.43
N THR A 243 4.86 10.44 43.14
CA THR A 243 5.14 10.84 44.52
C THR A 243 5.53 12.30 44.59
N LEU A 244 6.37 12.79 43.66
CA LEU A 244 6.68 14.22 43.58
C LEU A 244 5.43 15.07 43.32
N ALA A 245 4.59 14.68 42.35
CA ALA A 245 3.37 15.42 42.04
C ALA A 245 2.39 15.44 43.23
N SER A 246 2.20 14.31 43.91
CA SER A 246 1.29 14.18 45.05
C SER A 246 1.77 15.01 46.25
N VAL A 247 3.07 14.99 46.53
CA VAL A 247 3.65 15.81 47.60
C VAL A 247 3.58 17.30 47.25
N LEU A 248 3.75 17.69 45.99
CA LEU A 248 3.54 19.08 45.56
C LEU A 248 2.09 19.55 45.80
N THR A 249 1.10 18.68 45.58
CA THR A 249 -0.30 18.97 45.93
C THR A 249 -0.47 19.28 47.42
N THR A 250 0.29 18.62 48.30
CA THR A 250 0.22 18.89 49.75
C THR A 250 0.70 20.30 50.09
N PHE A 251 1.79 20.75 49.46
CA PHE A 251 2.31 22.12 49.62
C PHE A 251 1.39 23.16 48.99
N SER A 252 0.74 22.81 47.88
CA SER A 252 -0.30 23.62 47.24
C SER A 252 -1.51 23.81 48.16
N CYS A 253 -2.01 22.74 48.79
CA CYS A 253 -3.13 22.83 49.74
C CYS A 253 -2.77 23.54 51.05
N ALA A 254 -1.52 23.42 51.50
CA ALA A 254 -1.03 24.07 52.72
C ALA A 254 -0.48 25.50 52.47
N GLU A 255 -0.46 25.97 51.22
CA GLU A 255 0.12 27.24 50.78
C GLU A 255 1.57 27.47 51.28
N ALA A 256 2.33 26.38 51.44
CA ALA A 256 3.64 26.36 52.07
C ALA A 256 4.79 26.52 51.06
N LEU A 257 5.01 27.75 50.61
CA LEU A 257 5.99 28.11 49.58
C LEU A 257 7.43 27.64 49.88
N SER A 258 7.87 27.78 51.13
CA SER A 258 9.25 27.43 51.53
C SER A 258 9.54 25.94 51.39
N GLY A 259 8.55 25.08 51.68
CA GLY A 259 8.62 23.64 51.44
C GLY A 259 8.56 23.30 49.95
N GLY A 260 7.65 23.94 49.22
CA GLY A 260 7.53 23.79 47.76
C GLY A 260 8.82 24.12 47.00
N LEU A 261 9.55 25.18 47.40
CA LEU A 261 10.84 25.55 46.81
C LEU A 261 11.92 24.47 47.00
N GLN A 262 11.99 23.86 48.19
CA GLN A 262 12.93 22.76 48.44
C GLN A 262 12.61 21.55 47.57
N PHE A 263 11.31 21.27 47.36
CA PHE A 263 10.85 20.19 46.49
C PHE A 263 11.05 20.48 45.00
N HIS A 264 10.93 21.73 44.57
CA HIS A 264 11.30 22.13 43.22
C HIS A 264 12.81 21.90 42.97
N ALA A 265 13.67 22.25 43.92
CA ALA A 265 15.10 21.93 43.82
C ALA A 265 15.35 20.40 43.78
N LYS A 266 14.55 19.61 44.51
CA LYS A 266 14.63 18.15 44.49
C LYS A 266 14.14 17.56 43.14
N SER A 267 13.10 18.11 42.53
CA SER A 267 12.61 17.64 41.21
C SER A 267 13.65 17.89 40.11
N ILE A 268 14.33 19.04 40.14
CA ILE A 268 15.46 19.35 39.25
C ILE A 268 16.61 18.35 39.45
N LYS A 269 17.04 18.12 40.70
CA LYS A 269 18.11 17.16 41.02
C LYS A 269 17.78 15.72 40.62
N SER A 270 16.49 15.38 40.56
CA SER A 270 16.01 14.05 40.20
C SER A 270 15.72 13.92 38.69
N GLY A 271 15.92 14.98 37.89
CA GLY A 271 15.73 14.96 36.43
C GLY A 271 14.28 15.08 35.96
N PHE A 272 13.33 15.43 36.84
CA PHE A 272 11.90 15.51 36.52
C PHE A 272 11.41 16.93 36.18
N ASN A 273 12.30 17.93 36.06
CA ASN A 273 11.91 19.33 35.83
C ASN A 273 11.16 19.60 34.52
N LYS A 274 11.35 18.76 33.49
CA LYS A 274 10.67 18.89 32.19
C LYS A 274 9.44 17.99 32.04
N ASN A 275 9.11 17.20 33.06
CA ASN A 275 8.00 16.28 33.02
C ASN A 275 6.68 17.05 33.17
N HIS A 276 5.71 16.85 32.26
CA HIS A 276 4.42 17.54 32.27
C HIS A 276 3.62 17.35 33.56
N HIS A 277 3.66 16.15 34.16
CA HIS A 277 2.92 15.86 35.40
C HIS A 277 3.52 16.59 36.61
N VAL A 278 4.85 16.56 36.76
CA VAL A 278 5.54 17.28 37.84
C VAL A 278 5.45 18.79 37.63
N GLY A 279 5.58 19.24 36.38
CA GLY A 279 5.45 20.64 35.98
C GLY A 279 4.06 21.23 36.28
N SER A 280 2.98 20.49 36.00
CA SER A 280 1.61 20.87 36.38
C SER A 280 1.48 21.02 37.90
N GLY A 281 2.03 20.09 38.68
CA GLY A 281 2.03 20.18 40.15
C GLY A 281 2.82 21.37 40.71
N LEU A 282 3.97 21.71 40.08
CA LEU A 282 4.76 22.89 40.44
C LEU A 282 4.02 24.19 40.14
N ILE A 283 3.38 24.29 38.97
CA ILE A 283 2.55 25.44 38.57
C ILE A 283 1.40 25.62 39.56
N ASP A 284 0.66 24.55 39.89
CA ASP A 284 -0.45 24.61 40.87
C ASP A 284 0.04 25.06 42.24
N MET A 285 1.17 24.53 42.72
CA MET A 285 1.77 24.92 44.00
C MET A 285 2.17 26.40 44.02
N TYR A 286 2.90 26.87 43.01
CA TYR A 286 3.31 28.26 42.92
C TYR A 286 2.15 29.23 42.74
N ALA A 287 1.10 28.82 42.02
CA ALA A 287 -0.06 29.65 41.77
C ALA A 287 -0.91 29.86 43.03
N LYS A 288 -1.05 28.85 43.90
CA LYS A 288 -1.78 28.95 45.17
C LYS A 288 -0.96 29.57 46.30
N CYS A 289 0.35 29.38 46.31
CA CYS A 289 1.24 30.06 47.23
C CYS A 289 1.41 31.52 46.79
N GLY A 290 0.51 32.43 47.18
CA GLY A 290 0.27 33.77 46.59
C GLY A 290 1.43 34.72 46.21
N ALA A 291 2.69 34.42 46.53
CA ALA A 291 3.88 35.12 46.02
C ALA A 291 4.59 34.40 44.84
N GLY A 292 4.08 33.25 44.39
CA GLY A 292 4.76 32.34 43.47
C GLY A 292 4.39 32.49 41.99
N MET A 293 3.46 33.38 41.60
CA MET A 293 2.93 33.36 40.23
C MET A 293 3.98 33.70 39.15
N SER A 294 5.00 34.50 39.48
CA SER A 294 6.15 34.73 38.60
C SER A 294 6.96 33.44 38.37
N GLU A 295 7.14 32.63 39.41
CA GLU A 295 7.83 31.34 39.32
C GLU A 295 7.00 30.30 38.57
N SER A 296 5.67 30.29 38.77
CA SER A 296 4.74 29.47 37.99
C SER A 296 4.89 29.69 36.49
N ARG A 297 5.04 30.96 36.06
CA ARG A 297 5.25 31.30 34.65
C ARG A 297 6.58 30.76 34.12
N LYS A 298 7.67 30.88 34.89
CA LYS A 298 8.98 30.34 34.49
C LYS A 298 8.93 28.82 34.30
N VAL A 299 8.27 28.10 35.21
CA VAL A 299 8.07 26.65 35.09
C VAL A 299 7.25 26.31 33.83
N PHE A 300 6.20 27.07 33.55
CA PHE A 300 5.40 26.89 32.34
C PHE A 300 6.22 27.10 31.05
N GLU A 301 7.10 28.10 31.02
CA GLU A 301 7.97 28.40 29.88
C GLU A 301 9.12 27.37 29.70
N GLU A 302 9.54 26.70 30.78
CA GLU A 302 10.57 25.66 30.73
C GLU A 302 10.05 24.33 30.12
N ILE A 303 8.75 24.06 30.25
CA ILE A 303 8.10 22.87 29.69
C ILE A 303 7.91 23.04 28.18
N ARG A 304 8.65 22.27 27.37
CA ARG A 304 8.50 22.27 25.91
C ARG A 304 7.28 21.45 25.49
N GLY A 305 6.43 22.04 24.64
CA GLY A 305 5.23 21.37 24.13
C GLY A 305 4.21 21.11 25.24
N THR A 306 3.65 22.20 25.79
CA THR A 306 2.68 22.15 26.88
C THR A 306 1.40 21.41 26.46
N ASP A 307 0.95 20.48 27.29
CA ASP A 307 -0.30 19.76 27.10
C ASP A 307 -1.49 20.56 27.67
N LEU A 308 -2.71 20.10 27.39
CA LEU A 308 -3.93 20.73 27.88
C LEU A 308 -3.97 20.81 29.42
N VAL A 309 -3.35 19.85 30.13
CA VAL A 309 -3.32 19.81 31.59
C VAL A 309 -2.49 20.97 32.14
N VAL A 310 -1.29 21.19 31.59
CA VAL A 310 -0.41 22.30 31.99
C VAL A 310 -1.04 23.66 31.65
N TRP A 311 -1.68 23.82 30.48
CA TRP A 311 -2.44 25.03 30.13
C TRP A 311 -3.58 25.31 31.12
N ASN A 312 -4.42 24.30 31.40
CA ASN A 312 -5.53 24.43 32.33
C ASN A 312 -5.05 24.77 33.74
N THR A 313 -3.94 24.18 34.18
CA THR A 313 -3.34 24.45 35.50
C THR A 313 -2.87 25.91 35.58
N MET A 314 -2.21 26.42 34.52
CA MET A 314 -1.76 27.81 34.46
C MET A 314 -2.93 28.81 34.44
N ILE A 315 -3.96 28.52 33.64
CA ILE A 315 -5.18 29.35 33.55
C ILE A 315 -5.92 29.35 34.90
N SER A 316 -6.06 28.18 35.54
CA SER A 316 -6.67 28.07 36.86
C SER A 316 -5.87 28.86 37.90
N GLY A 317 -4.54 28.77 37.84
CA GLY A 317 -3.65 29.55 38.70
C GLY A 317 -3.79 31.06 38.54
N TYR A 318 -3.97 31.56 37.31
CA TYR A 318 -4.28 32.97 37.08
C TYR A 318 -5.69 33.34 37.56
N ALA A 319 -6.69 32.49 37.31
CA ALA A 319 -8.08 32.74 37.67
C ALA A 319 -8.33 32.79 39.18
N GLN A 320 -7.56 32.03 39.96
CA GLN A 320 -7.62 32.04 41.43
C GLN A 320 -7.04 33.35 42.02
N ASN A 321 -6.16 34.03 41.28
CA ASN A 321 -5.56 35.30 41.68
C ASN A 321 -6.38 36.47 41.13
N LYS A 322 -7.12 37.17 42.01
CA LYS A 322 -8.05 38.25 41.63
C LYS A 322 -7.44 39.37 40.80
N GLU A 323 -6.14 39.62 40.95
CA GLU A 323 -5.40 40.68 40.25
C GLU A 323 -4.93 40.26 38.85
N LEU A 324 -4.99 38.96 38.50
CA LEU A 324 -4.40 38.40 37.28
C LEU A 324 -5.43 37.82 36.30
N CYS A 325 -6.69 38.25 36.39
CA CYS A 325 -7.76 37.80 35.50
C CYS A 325 -7.46 38.12 34.02
N VAL A 326 -6.75 39.21 33.74
CA VAL A 326 -6.37 39.62 32.38
C VAL A 326 -5.34 38.65 31.81
N GLU A 327 -4.37 38.23 32.61
CA GLU A 327 -3.35 37.26 32.26
C GLU A 327 -3.95 35.86 32.08
N ALA A 328 -4.97 35.49 32.86
CA ALA A 328 -5.74 34.26 32.64
C ALA A 328 -6.37 34.25 31.25
N LEU A 329 -7.01 35.36 30.87
CA LEU A 329 -7.63 35.54 29.57
C LEU A 329 -6.59 35.57 28.44
N GLU A 330 -5.45 36.23 28.62
CA GLU A 330 -4.39 36.24 27.60
C GLU A 330 -3.75 34.85 27.44
N CYS A 331 -3.56 34.10 28.53
CA CYS A 331 -3.10 32.71 28.50
C CYS A 331 -4.09 31.82 27.74
N PHE A 332 -5.38 31.96 28.01
CA PHE A 332 -6.44 31.27 27.25
C PHE A 332 -6.44 31.68 25.76
N ARG A 333 -6.28 32.96 25.46
CA ARG A 333 -6.15 33.46 24.07
C ARG A 333 -4.91 32.91 23.38
N GLN A 334 -3.79 32.75 24.07
CA GLN A 334 -2.58 32.13 23.52
C GLN A 334 -2.82 30.66 23.18
N MET A 335 -3.47 29.91 24.07
CA MET A 335 -3.89 28.53 23.81
C MET A 335 -4.80 28.46 22.56
N GLN A 336 -5.77 29.38 22.46
CA GLN A 336 -6.67 29.44 21.30
C GLN A 336 -5.96 29.85 20.01
N ARG A 337 -5.02 30.81 20.04
CA ARG A 337 -4.19 31.18 18.87
C ARG A 337 -3.38 29.99 18.37
N ALA A 338 -2.83 29.18 19.26
CA ALA A 338 -2.17 27.93 18.88
C ALA A 338 -3.14 26.94 18.23
N GLY A 339 -4.37 26.82 18.75
CA GLY A 339 -5.45 26.04 18.14
C GLY A 339 -5.84 26.54 16.74
N VAL A 340 -5.98 27.85 16.55
CA VAL A 340 -6.23 28.49 15.25
C VAL A 340 -5.11 28.18 14.26
N ALA A 341 -3.85 28.35 14.67
CA ALA A 341 -2.69 28.03 13.82
C ALA A 341 -2.68 26.53 13.42
N PHE A 342 -2.98 25.64 14.37
CA PHE A 342 -3.10 24.21 14.09
C PHE A 342 -4.22 23.91 13.08
N LEU A 343 -5.40 24.50 13.25
CA LEU A 343 -6.53 24.30 12.33
C LEU A 343 -6.22 24.79 10.91
N VAL A 344 -5.56 25.94 10.76
CA VAL A 344 -5.15 26.46 9.44
C VAL A 344 -4.14 25.54 8.77
N LEU A 345 -3.10 25.12 9.49
CA LEU A 345 -2.08 24.20 8.96
C LEU A 345 -2.67 22.83 8.61
N PHE A 346 -3.56 22.32 9.45
CA PHE A 346 -4.25 21.07 9.21
C PHE A 346 -5.16 21.17 7.99
N ALA A 347 -6.02 22.19 7.89
CA ALA A 347 -6.84 22.44 6.70
C ALA A 347 -5.98 22.55 5.43
N GLY A 348 -4.88 23.30 5.49
CA GLY A 348 -3.93 23.42 4.40
C GLY A 348 -3.34 22.10 3.94
N MET A 349 -2.88 21.28 4.89
CA MET A 349 -2.38 19.94 4.60
C MET A 349 -3.47 19.07 3.96
N MET A 350 -4.70 19.09 4.47
CA MET A 350 -5.80 18.30 3.93
C MET A 350 -6.19 18.71 2.50
N SER A 351 -6.31 20.02 2.27
CA SER A 351 -6.63 20.60 0.97
C SER A 351 -5.51 20.33 -0.06
N GLY A 352 -4.25 20.53 0.35
CA GLY A 352 -3.08 20.22 -0.45
C GLY A 352 -2.98 18.75 -0.82
N LEU A 353 -3.13 17.84 0.15
CA LEU A 353 -3.15 16.39 -0.10
C LEU A 353 -4.33 15.96 -0.99
N THR A 354 -5.49 16.61 -0.85
CA THR A 354 -6.64 16.31 -1.71
C THR A 354 -6.29 16.57 -3.17
N LEU A 355 -5.74 17.74 -3.48
CA LEU A 355 -5.33 18.02 -4.86
C LEU A 355 -4.14 17.15 -5.28
N GLY A 356 -3.09 17.08 -4.45
CA GLY A 356 -1.83 16.41 -4.78
C GLY A 356 -1.93 14.89 -4.96
N LEU A 357 -2.80 14.21 -4.19
CA LEU A 357 -3.01 12.75 -4.33
C LEU A 357 -4.06 12.42 -5.40
N MET A 358 -5.06 13.28 -5.60
CA MET A 358 -6.12 13.04 -6.58
C MET A 358 -5.73 13.48 -8.00
N SER A 359 -4.74 14.38 -8.15
CA SER A 359 -4.22 14.78 -9.46
C SER A 359 -3.29 13.74 -10.08
N MET A 360 -2.80 12.77 -9.30
CA MET A 360 -1.91 11.72 -9.80
C MET A 360 -2.71 10.69 -10.59
N SER A 361 -2.27 10.39 -11.82
CA SER A 361 -2.83 9.27 -12.56
C SER A 361 -2.32 7.96 -11.94
N LEU A 362 -3.22 7.00 -11.77
CA LEU A 362 -2.87 5.69 -11.22
C LEU A 362 -1.91 4.91 -12.14
N VAL A 363 -2.01 5.14 -13.45
CA VAL A 363 -1.17 4.49 -14.47
C VAL A 363 0.26 5.00 -14.36
N ASP A 364 0.46 6.31 -14.27
CA ASP A 364 1.80 6.90 -14.13
C ASP A 364 2.46 6.42 -12.83
N LEU A 365 1.68 6.35 -11.73
CA LEU A 365 2.17 5.85 -10.45
C LEU A 365 2.59 4.37 -10.53
N GLU A 366 1.85 3.54 -11.28
CA GLU A 366 2.14 2.12 -11.47
C GLU A 366 3.34 1.91 -12.41
N VAL A 367 3.47 2.73 -13.45
CA VAL A 367 4.63 2.75 -14.34
C VAL A 367 5.88 3.13 -13.55
N LEU A 368 5.84 4.22 -12.77
CA LEU A 368 6.95 4.66 -11.90
C LEU A 368 7.31 3.61 -10.84
N ALA A 369 6.32 2.88 -10.32
CA ALA A 369 6.53 1.80 -9.37
C ALA A 369 7.16 0.54 -10.03
N LYS A 370 7.09 0.40 -11.36
CA LYS A 370 7.62 -0.76 -12.11
C LYS A 370 8.89 -0.46 -12.90
N SER A 371 9.10 0.79 -13.33
CA SER A 371 10.20 1.21 -14.20
C SER A 371 11.55 1.31 -13.51
N GLY A 372 11.61 1.21 -12.18
CA GLY A 372 12.86 1.25 -11.42
C GLY A 372 13.75 0.03 -11.68
N THR A 373 14.55 0.05 -12.75
CA THR A 373 15.59 -0.95 -13.03
C THR A 373 16.89 -0.63 -12.27
N PRO A 374 17.68 -1.64 -11.82
CA PRO A 374 18.90 -1.41 -11.05
C PRO A 374 20.07 -0.75 -11.80
N ASN A 375 20.03 -0.68 -13.13
CA ASN A 375 21.20 -0.32 -13.94
C ASN A 375 21.40 1.20 -14.18
N ASP A 376 20.37 2.04 -13.99
CA ASP A 376 20.49 3.50 -14.15
C ASP A 376 21.15 4.21 -12.96
N GLN A 377 21.62 3.44 -11.96
CA GLN A 377 22.28 3.97 -10.77
C GLN A 377 23.64 4.64 -11.03
N LEU A 378 24.15 4.62 -12.27
CA LEU A 378 25.52 5.05 -12.59
C LEU A 378 25.64 6.42 -13.29
N GLN A 379 24.56 7.10 -13.68
CA GLN A 379 24.71 8.33 -14.48
C GLN A 379 23.74 9.50 -14.22
N THR A 380 22.82 9.40 -13.27
CA THR A 380 21.96 10.52 -12.85
C THR A 380 22.33 11.01 -11.44
N PRO A 381 22.08 12.29 -11.07
CA PRO A 381 22.39 12.82 -9.74
C PRO A 381 21.75 11.97 -8.63
N PHE A 382 22.62 11.41 -7.81
CA PHE A 382 22.36 10.36 -6.82
C PHE A 382 21.69 10.94 -5.56
N GLU A 383 20.35 11.09 -5.56
CA GLU A 383 19.50 11.09 -4.35
C GLU A 383 18.00 11.09 -4.72
N PHE A 384 17.60 11.96 -5.66
CA PHE A 384 16.20 12.27 -5.96
C PHE A 384 15.40 11.11 -6.61
N VAL A 385 15.99 10.38 -7.56
CA VAL A 385 15.30 9.31 -8.32
C VAL A 385 14.98 8.09 -7.43
N SER A 386 15.77 7.86 -6.38
CA SER A 386 15.53 6.74 -5.45
C SER A 386 14.34 6.97 -4.52
N GLU A 387 14.02 8.24 -4.20
CA GLU A 387 12.89 8.58 -3.34
C GLU A 387 11.54 8.46 -4.06
N GLU A 388 11.46 8.81 -5.35
CA GLU A 388 10.20 8.78 -6.10
C GLU A 388 9.65 7.37 -6.30
N HIS A 389 10.52 6.39 -6.59
CA HIS A 389 10.13 4.98 -6.71
C HIS A 389 9.65 4.37 -5.38
N ILE A 390 10.37 4.66 -4.28
CA ILE A 390 9.96 4.22 -2.94
C ILE A 390 8.67 4.94 -2.53
N GLY A 391 8.51 6.19 -2.94
CA GLY A 391 7.33 7.01 -2.68
C GLY A 391 6.09 6.50 -3.41
N SER A 392 6.18 6.22 -4.71
CA SER A 392 5.07 5.71 -5.53
C SER A 392 4.55 4.37 -4.99
N ALA A 393 5.45 3.46 -4.61
CA ALA A 393 5.09 2.17 -4.02
C ALA A 393 4.36 2.31 -2.66
N LYS A 394 4.70 3.32 -1.84
CA LYS A 394 4.02 3.60 -0.56
C LYS A 394 2.65 4.25 -0.74
N ILE A 395 2.49 5.09 -1.76
CA ILE A 395 1.26 5.84 -2.04
C ILE A 395 0.20 4.96 -2.73
N LEU A 396 0.62 4.04 -3.60
CA LEU A 396 -0.26 3.19 -4.40
C LEU A 396 -1.42 2.52 -3.62
N PRO A 397 -1.21 1.89 -2.44
CA PRO A 397 -2.32 1.29 -1.69
C PRO A 397 -3.34 2.31 -1.17
N VAL A 398 -2.93 3.56 -0.95
CA VAL A 398 -3.80 4.64 -0.45
C VAL A 398 -4.65 5.19 -1.60
N VAL A 399 -4.03 5.45 -2.76
CA VAL A 399 -4.70 6.06 -3.93
C VAL A 399 -5.56 5.04 -4.69
N LYS A 400 -5.32 3.73 -4.54
CA LYS A 400 -6.14 2.67 -5.17
C LYS A 400 -7.64 2.77 -4.87
N ARG A 401 -8.03 3.38 -3.74
CA ARG A 401 -9.43 3.68 -3.40
C ARG A 401 -9.69 5.19 -3.44
N GLN A 402 -9.59 5.78 -4.63
CA GLN A 402 -9.69 7.24 -4.84
C GLN A 402 -10.94 7.87 -4.19
N HIS A 403 -12.12 7.28 -4.35
CA HIS A 403 -13.34 7.83 -3.74
C HIS A 403 -13.33 7.80 -2.21
N LEU A 404 -12.81 6.73 -1.59
CA LEU A 404 -12.69 6.64 -0.12
C LEU A 404 -11.67 7.65 0.41
N LEU A 405 -10.54 7.79 -0.29
CA LEU A 405 -9.51 8.76 0.01
C LEU A 405 -10.06 10.19 -0.09
N LEU A 406 -10.70 10.52 -1.20
CA LEU A 406 -11.33 11.81 -1.44
C LEU A 406 -12.31 12.18 -0.33
N CYS A 407 -13.24 11.28 0.01
CA CYS A 407 -14.20 11.51 1.09
C CYS A 407 -13.49 11.74 2.43
N THR A 408 -12.46 10.96 2.74
CA THR A 408 -11.69 11.13 3.99
C THR A 408 -11.05 12.51 4.06
N LEU A 409 -10.32 12.90 3.02
CA LEU A 409 -9.59 14.17 3.02
C LEU A 409 -10.55 15.36 3.04
N LEU A 410 -11.66 15.29 2.30
CA LEU A 410 -12.70 16.33 2.29
C LEU A 410 -13.42 16.48 3.64
N ILE A 411 -13.74 15.38 4.32
CA ILE A 411 -14.36 15.44 5.66
C ILE A 411 -13.44 16.14 6.64
N CYS A 412 -12.15 15.75 6.67
CA CYS A 412 -11.16 16.38 7.53
C CYS A 412 -10.95 17.86 7.18
N ASN A 413 -10.90 18.19 5.88
CA ASN A 413 -10.76 19.57 5.42
C ASN A 413 -11.97 20.42 5.85
N ALA A 414 -13.19 19.95 5.59
CA ALA A 414 -14.42 20.63 5.97
C ALA A 414 -14.52 20.81 7.49
N ALA A 415 -14.21 19.77 8.28
CA ALA A 415 -14.21 19.87 9.73
C ALA A 415 -13.24 20.94 10.24
N ALA A 416 -12.06 21.07 9.64
CA ALA A 416 -11.08 22.08 10.01
C ALA A 416 -11.53 23.50 9.64
N MET A 417 -12.10 23.66 8.44
CA MET A 417 -12.61 24.94 7.94
C MET A 417 -13.81 25.44 8.74
N GLU A 418 -14.71 24.55 9.15
CA GLU A 418 -15.88 24.91 9.96
C GLU A 418 -15.52 25.14 11.44
N ALA A 419 -14.51 24.44 11.97
CA ALA A 419 -14.03 24.67 13.33
C ALA A 419 -13.33 26.03 13.48
N LEU A 420 -12.63 26.50 12.45
CA LEU A 420 -11.80 27.70 12.54
C LEU A 420 -12.60 28.97 12.94
N PRO A 421 -13.74 29.32 12.30
CA PRO A 421 -14.56 30.45 12.72
C PRO A 421 -15.05 30.34 14.17
N ILE A 422 -15.38 29.14 14.64
CA ILE A 422 -15.87 28.89 16.01
C ILE A 422 -14.79 29.28 17.05
N PHE A 423 -13.53 28.92 16.78
CA PHE A 423 -12.41 29.33 17.64
C PHE A 423 -12.12 30.83 17.51
N LEU A 424 -12.26 31.41 16.31
CA LEU A 424 -12.00 32.83 16.06
C LEU A 424 -13.05 33.78 16.67
N ASP A 425 -14.31 33.36 16.77
CA ASP A 425 -15.40 34.13 17.40
C ASP A 425 -15.16 34.39 18.89
N SER A 426 -14.39 33.51 19.55
CA SER A 426 -13.97 33.72 20.94
C SER A 426 -12.82 34.73 21.11
N LEU A 427 -12.11 35.06 20.02
CA LEU A 427 -10.94 35.94 20.02
C LEU A 427 -11.24 37.34 19.48
N VAL A 428 -12.14 37.45 18.49
CA VAL A 428 -12.43 38.66 17.73
C VAL A 428 -13.95 38.84 17.64
N SER A 429 -14.43 40.04 17.34
CA SER A 429 -15.86 40.26 17.04
C SER A 429 -16.35 39.34 15.93
N ALA A 430 -17.62 38.94 15.93
CA ALA A 430 -18.20 38.02 14.94
C ALA A 430 -17.89 38.42 13.48
N TRP A 431 -18.00 39.72 13.14
CA TRP A 431 -17.65 40.23 11.81
C TRP A 431 -16.15 40.09 11.50
N GLY A 432 -15.28 40.34 12.49
CA GLY A 432 -13.85 40.16 12.35
C GLY A 432 -13.45 38.68 12.27
N ALA A 433 -14.14 37.80 13.01
CA ALA A 433 -13.94 36.35 12.95
C ALA A 433 -14.23 35.81 11.54
N ILE A 434 -15.34 36.22 10.91
CA ILE A 434 -15.67 35.86 9.53
C ILE A 434 -14.60 36.38 8.56
N LEU A 435 -14.27 37.68 8.62
CA LEU A 435 -13.31 38.28 7.69
C LEU A 435 -11.92 37.63 7.78
N ILE A 436 -11.42 37.41 9.00
CA ILE A 436 -10.11 36.81 9.25
C ILE A 436 -10.13 35.33 8.88
N SER A 437 -11.16 34.57 9.27
CA SER A 437 -11.24 33.13 8.95
C SER A 437 -11.31 32.90 7.44
N VAL A 438 -12.14 33.63 6.69
CA VAL A 438 -12.22 33.51 5.22
C VAL A 438 -10.86 33.79 4.58
N THR A 439 -10.17 34.85 5.03
CA THR A 439 -8.85 35.20 4.49
C THR A 439 -7.80 34.12 4.80
N LEU A 440 -7.78 33.60 6.04
CA LEU A 440 -6.84 32.55 6.45
C LEU A 440 -7.12 31.21 5.75
N ILE A 441 -8.40 30.81 5.63
CA ILE A 441 -8.80 29.58 4.97
C ILE A 441 -8.43 29.63 3.50
N LEU A 442 -8.77 30.70 2.78
CA LEU A 442 -8.49 30.79 1.35
C LEU A 442 -6.99 30.81 1.09
N PHE A 443 -6.24 31.66 1.78
CA PHE A 443 -4.82 31.85 1.45
C PHE A 443 -3.95 30.70 1.98
N PHE A 444 -4.06 30.38 3.28
CA PHE A 444 -3.21 29.41 3.97
C PHE A 444 -3.83 28.01 4.09
N GLY A 445 -5.16 27.90 4.04
CA GLY A 445 -5.89 26.63 4.10
C GLY A 445 -6.16 25.99 2.74
N GLU A 446 -6.13 26.75 1.64
CA GLU A 446 -6.43 26.23 0.29
C GLU A 446 -5.38 26.60 -0.75
N ILE A 447 -5.28 27.87 -1.13
CA ILE A 447 -4.56 28.31 -2.33
C ILE A 447 -3.08 27.93 -2.28
N ILE A 448 -2.37 28.33 -1.20
CA ILE A 448 -0.93 28.04 -1.08
C ILE A 448 -0.67 26.53 -0.97
N PRO A 449 -1.33 25.79 -0.06
CA PRO A 449 -1.09 24.35 0.06
C PRO A 449 -1.41 23.55 -1.20
N GLN A 450 -2.51 23.87 -1.89
CA GLN A 450 -2.86 23.25 -3.17
C GLN A 450 -1.80 23.54 -4.25
N ALA A 451 -1.32 24.78 -4.36
CA ALA A 451 -0.27 25.13 -5.31
C ALA A 451 1.04 24.36 -5.05
N ILE A 452 1.43 24.21 -3.78
CA ILE A 452 2.62 23.45 -3.38
C ILE A 452 2.44 21.96 -3.68
N CYS A 453 1.30 21.37 -3.29
CA CYS A 453 1.03 19.95 -3.47
C CYS A 453 0.75 19.58 -4.94
N SER A 454 0.34 20.53 -5.77
CA SER A 454 0.27 20.32 -7.23
C SER A 454 1.67 20.10 -7.83
N ARG A 455 2.68 20.83 -7.34
CA ARG A 455 4.07 20.71 -7.83
C ARG A 455 4.86 19.56 -7.20
N TYR A 456 4.67 19.32 -5.91
CA TYR A 456 5.43 18.32 -5.13
C TYR A 456 4.55 17.18 -4.61
N GLY A 457 3.46 16.87 -5.31
CA GLY A 457 2.43 15.92 -4.86
C GLY A 457 2.97 14.52 -4.54
N LEU A 458 3.88 13.99 -5.36
CA LEU A 458 4.47 12.68 -5.14
C LEU A 458 5.32 12.63 -3.85
N ALA A 459 6.22 13.60 -3.65
CA ALA A 459 7.10 13.65 -2.48
C ALA A 459 6.32 13.90 -1.17
N ILE A 460 5.39 14.87 -1.20
CA ILE A 460 4.53 15.21 -0.04
C ILE A 460 3.59 14.05 0.28
N GLY A 461 2.95 13.47 -0.76
CA GLY A 461 2.08 12.31 -0.63
C GLY A 461 2.80 11.09 -0.07
N ALA A 462 4.05 10.83 -0.48
CA ALA A 462 4.85 9.71 -0.01
C ALA A 462 5.24 9.85 1.46
N THR A 463 5.63 11.06 1.85
CA THR A 463 6.02 11.39 3.23
C THR A 463 4.80 11.33 4.17
N LEU A 464 3.65 11.83 3.73
CA LEU A 464 2.41 11.87 4.51
C LEU A 464 1.53 10.62 4.34
N ALA A 465 1.91 9.64 3.51
CA ALA A 465 1.19 8.40 3.30
C ALA A 465 0.78 7.66 4.61
N PRO A 466 1.67 7.45 5.61
CA PRO A 466 1.27 6.77 6.85
C PRO A 466 0.25 7.60 7.65
N PHE A 467 0.37 8.93 7.63
CA PHE A 467 -0.58 9.83 8.29
C PHE A 467 -1.96 9.76 7.63
N VAL A 468 -2.02 9.79 6.30
CA VAL A 468 -3.28 9.66 5.54
C VAL A 468 -3.93 8.30 5.79
N GLN A 469 -3.16 7.22 5.90
CA GLN A 469 -3.71 5.90 6.25
C GLN A 469 -4.40 5.90 7.62
N VAL A 470 -3.80 6.56 8.62
CA VAL A 470 -4.42 6.71 9.94
C VAL A 470 -5.72 7.51 9.83
N LEU A 471 -5.75 8.60 9.06
CA LEU A 471 -6.96 9.38 8.83
C LEU A 471 -8.07 8.57 8.15
N VAL A 472 -7.73 7.76 7.15
CA VAL A 472 -8.69 6.87 6.48
C VAL A 472 -9.31 5.89 7.48
N VAL A 473 -8.54 5.36 8.43
CA VAL A 473 -9.05 4.48 9.49
C VAL A 473 -9.98 5.23 10.45
N ILE A 474 -9.57 6.43 10.90
CA ILE A 474 -10.37 7.26 11.82
C ILE A 474 -11.70 7.68 11.18
N CYS A 475 -11.66 8.17 9.94
CA CYS A 475 -12.84 8.63 9.22
C CYS A 475 -13.62 7.50 8.54
N PHE A 476 -13.14 6.25 8.58
CA PHE A 476 -13.75 5.10 7.90
C PHE A 476 -15.26 4.95 8.15
N PRO A 477 -15.78 5.08 9.40
CA PRO A 477 -17.21 4.89 9.67
C PRO A 477 -18.13 5.85 8.88
N ILE A 478 -17.63 7.05 8.57
CA ILE A 478 -18.37 8.10 7.86
C ILE A 478 -17.99 8.14 6.38
N ALA A 479 -16.71 8.02 6.04
CA ALA A 479 -16.21 8.10 4.67
C ALA A 479 -16.57 6.88 3.81
N TYR A 480 -16.67 5.68 4.41
CA TYR A 480 -17.02 4.46 3.67
C TYR A 480 -18.43 4.47 3.06
N PRO A 481 -19.52 4.81 3.80
CA PRO A 481 -20.85 4.86 3.19
C PRO A 481 -20.96 5.94 2.12
N ILE A 482 -20.31 7.10 2.32
CA ILE A 482 -20.31 8.20 1.35
C ILE A 482 -19.56 7.79 0.08
N SER A 483 -18.37 7.18 0.21
CA SER A 483 -17.62 6.71 -0.96
C SER A 483 -18.33 5.60 -1.73
N LYS A 484 -19.03 4.67 -1.05
CA LYS A 484 -19.83 3.64 -1.73
C LYS A 484 -21.03 4.21 -2.49
N LEU A 485 -21.61 5.30 -1.97
CA LEU A 485 -22.65 6.05 -2.67
C LEU A 485 -22.06 6.75 -3.91
N LEU A 486 -20.85 7.31 -3.79
CA LEU A 486 -20.14 7.94 -4.89
C LEU A 486 -19.79 6.93 -6.00
N ASP A 487 -19.28 5.74 -5.63
CA ASP A 487 -19.03 4.62 -6.55
C ASP A 487 -20.31 4.16 -7.27
N TYR A 488 -21.46 4.26 -6.60
CA TYR A 488 -22.75 3.92 -7.18
C TYR A 488 -23.20 4.94 -8.23
N PHE A 489 -22.96 6.23 -7.99
CA PHE A 489 -23.36 7.31 -8.90
C PHE A 489 -22.42 7.51 -10.08
N LEU A 490 -21.09 7.48 -9.85
CA LEU A 490 -20.10 7.77 -10.89
C LEU A 490 -19.56 6.52 -11.60
N GLY A 491 -19.83 5.33 -11.07
CA GLY A 491 -19.19 4.09 -11.54
C GLY A 491 -17.77 3.94 -10.98
N LYS A 492 -17.16 2.77 -11.19
CA LYS A 492 -15.78 2.52 -10.75
C LYS A 492 -14.81 3.20 -11.70
N VAL A 493 -13.85 3.95 -11.16
CA VAL A 493 -12.70 4.46 -11.93
C VAL A 493 -11.84 3.26 -12.33
N ASP A 494 -12.03 2.80 -13.57
CA ASP A 494 -11.16 1.79 -14.16
C ASP A 494 -9.83 2.43 -14.58
N MET A 495 -8.73 1.68 -14.43
CA MET A 495 -7.41 2.07 -14.92
C MET A 495 -7.48 2.26 -16.44
N SER A 496 -7.58 3.50 -16.91
CA SER A 496 -7.54 3.80 -18.34
C SER A 496 -6.13 3.58 -18.86
N LEU A 497 -5.83 2.37 -19.32
CA LEU A 497 -4.64 2.12 -20.12
C LEU A 497 -4.71 2.99 -21.38
N PHE A 498 -3.59 3.56 -21.78
CA PHE A 498 -3.50 4.38 -22.99
C PHE A 498 -3.98 3.59 -24.21
N ARG A 499 -4.82 4.22 -25.04
CA ARG A 499 -5.15 3.70 -26.36
C ARG A 499 -3.94 3.79 -27.28
N ARG A 500 -3.90 2.97 -28.33
CA ARG A 500 -2.81 2.96 -29.31
C ARG A 500 -2.48 4.35 -29.88
N SER A 501 -3.51 5.13 -30.21
CA SER A 501 -3.38 6.51 -30.70
C SER A 501 -2.84 7.49 -29.65
N GLU A 502 -3.17 7.28 -28.37
CA GLU A 502 -2.64 8.11 -27.27
C GLU A 502 -1.17 7.78 -27.01
N LEU A 503 -0.79 6.51 -27.12
CA LEU A 503 0.60 6.07 -27.02
C LEU A 503 1.45 6.62 -28.17
N GLU A 504 0.94 6.60 -29.40
CA GLU A 504 1.60 7.21 -30.57
C GLU A 504 1.82 8.71 -30.36
N THR A 505 0.77 9.44 -29.95
CA THR A 505 0.87 10.88 -29.64
C THR A 505 1.86 11.15 -28.49
N LEU A 506 1.93 10.27 -27.49
CA LEU A 506 2.87 10.38 -26.38
C LEU A 506 4.32 10.21 -26.86
N VAL A 507 4.58 9.26 -27.75
CA VAL A 507 5.91 9.02 -28.35
C VAL A 507 6.34 10.23 -29.16
N ASP A 508 5.47 10.78 -30.01
CA ASP A 508 5.76 11.98 -30.80
C ASP A 508 6.06 13.20 -29.92
N LEU A 509 5.35 13.35 -28.79
CA LEU A 509 5.60 14.42 -27.80
C LEU A 509 6.96 14.29 -27.11
N HIS A 510 7.50 13.07 -26.96
CA HIS A 510 8.84 12.81 -26.43
C HIS A 510 9.92 12.81 -27.53
N GLY A 511 9.55 12.99 -28.79
CA GLY A 511 10.51 13.22 -29.87
C GLY A 511 11.12 14.62 -29.78
N ASN A 512 12.38 14.76 -30.22
CA ASN A 512 13.13 16.03 -30.21
C ASN A 512 12.47 17.18 -31.00
N GLU A 513 11.41 16.93 -31.78
CA GLU A 513 10.66 17.96 -32.52
C GLU A 513 9.79 18.86 -31.62
N ALA A 514 9.40 18.41 -30.42
CA ALA A 514 8.49 19.16 -29.55
C ALA A 514 9.17 20.16 -28.59
N GLY A 515 10.51 20.21 -28.56
CA GLY A 515 11.27 21.21 -27.78
C GLY A 515 11.05 21.16 -26.26
N LYS A 516 10.50 20.05 -25.72
CA LYS A 516 10.19 19.86 -24.29
C LYS A 516 10.99 18.74 -23.62
N GLY A 517 12.19 18.45 -24.11
CA GLY A 517 13.17 17.61 -23.40
C GLY A 517 12.81 16.13 -23.33
N GLY A 518 12.55 15.50 -24.48
CA GLY A 518 12.45 14.05 -24.54
C GLY A 518 13.82 13.38 -24.64
N GLU A 519 13.98 12.23 -23.98
CA GLU A 519 15.20 11.40 -24.00
C GLU A 519 15.36 10.57 -25.29
N LEU A 520 14.32 10.53 -26.12
CA LEU A 520 14.29 9.73 -27.35
C LEU A 520 14.88 10.50 -28.53
N THR A 521 15.80 9.85 -29.24
CA THR A 521 16.32 10.35 -30.51
C THR A 521 15.25 10.32 -31.60
N ARG A 522 15.47 11.08 -32.68
CA ARG A 522 14.56 11.11 -33.83
C ARG A 522 14.37 9.69 -34.39
N ASP A 523 15.47 8.96 -34.59
CA ASP A 523 15.47 7.61 -35.13
C ASP A 523 14.68 6.64 -34.23
N GLU A 524 14.86 6.72 -32.91
CA GLU A 524 14.08 5.91 -31.95
C GLU A 524 12.58 6.24 -32.00
N THR A 525 12.24 7.52 -32.13
CA THR A 525 10.84 7.97 -32.24
C THR A 525 10.20 7.42 -33.53
N THR A 526 10.91 7.53 -34.66
CA THR A 526 10.46 7.01 -35.96
C THR A 526 10.25 5.50 -35.92
N ILE A 527 11.19 4.75 -35.34
CA ILE A 527 11.10 3.28 -35.20
C ILE A 527 9.89 2.87 -34.34
N ILE A 528 9.70 3.52 -33.19
CA ILE A 528 8.58 3.21 -32.30
C ILE A 528 7.25 3.54 -32.98
N SER A 529 7.17 4.68 -33.67
CA SER A 529 5.99 5.09 -34.45
C SER A 529 5.68 4.09 -35.57
N GLY A 530 6.69 3.70 -36.37
CA GLY A 530 6.57 2.68 -37.40
C GLY A 530 6.08 1.33 -36.85
N ALA A 531 6.65 0.88 -35.72
CA ALA A 531 6.20 -0.34 -35.05
C ALA A 531 4.75 -0.24 -34.54
N LEU A 532 4.34 0.93 -34.03
CA LEU A 532 2.95 1.23 -33.66
C LEU A 532 2.02 1.38 -34.87
N GLN A 533 2.50 1.46 -36.10
CA GLN A 533 1.68 1.51 -37.32
C GLN A 533 1.61 0.16 -38.06
N LEU A 534 2.59 -0.74 -37.87
CA LEU A 534 2.68 -2.05 -38.53
C LEU A 534 1.42 -2.93 -38.45
N THR A 535 0.65 -2.85 -37.37
CA THR A 535 -0.58 -3.66 -37.25
C THR A 535 -1.74 -3.06 -38.03
N GLY A 536 -1.68 -1.77 -38.36
CA GLY A 536 -2.68 -1.06 -39.17
C GLY A 536 -2.40 -1.12 -40.67
N LYS A 537 -1.11 -1.16 -41.06
CA LYS A 537 -0.68 -1.29 -42.46
C LYS A 537 -0.79 -2.74 -42.94
N THR A 538 -1.17 -2.91 -44.20
CA THR A 538 -1.39 -4.21 -44.84
C THR A 538 -0.37 -4.48 -45.94
N ALA A 539 -0.28 -5.73 -46.40
CA ALA A 539 0.59 -6.12 -47.52
C ALA A 539 0.40 -5.22 -48.75
N ARG A 540 -0.84 -4.78 -49.01
CA ARG A 540 -1.17 -3.89 -50.13
C ARG A 540 -0.48 -2.53 -50.05
N ASP A 541 -0.25 -2.02 -48.84
CA ASP A 541 0.27 -0.67 -48.63
C ASP A 541 1.79 -0.60 -48.86
N ALA A 542 2.50 -1.73 -48.66
CA ALA A 542 3.96 -1.81 -48.73
C ALA A 542 4.51 -2.65 -49.90
N MET A 543 3.67 -3.39 -50.64
CA MET A 543 4.14 -4.26 -51.73
C MET A 543 4.60 -3.48 -52.96
N THR A 544 5.58 -4.03 -53.69
CA THR A 544 5.89 -3.61 -55.06
C THR A 544 4.84 -4.17 -56.03
N PRO A 545 4.14 -3.34 -56.82
CA PRO A 545 3.17 -3.80 -57.80
C PRO A 545 3.78 -4.75 -58.83
N ILE A 546 3.01 -5.74 -59.28
CA ILE A 546 3.50 -6.73 -60.26
C ILE A 546 3.93 -6.09 -61.60
N SER A 547 3.39 -4.92 -61.94
CA SER A 547 3.76 -4.15 -63.13
C SER A 547 5.17 -3.55 -63.07
N GLU A 548 5.68 -3.30 -61.87
CA GLU A 548 7.00 -2.69 -61.63
C GLU A 548 8.05 -3.74 -61.23
N THR A 549 7.59 -4.99 -61.00
CA THR A 549 8.43 -6.10 -60.60
C THR A 549 9.23 -6.68 -61.78
N PHE A 550 10.57 -6.70 -61.66
CA PHE A 550 11.42 -7.44 -62.59
C PHE A 550 11.29 -8.95 -62.35
N SER A 551 10.82 -9.68 -63.37
CA SER A 551 10.66 -11.14 -63.32
C SER A 551 11.07 -11.78 -64.64
N VAL A 552 11.43 -13.07 -64.60
CA VAL A 552 11.99 -13.80 -65.75
C VAL A 552 11.06 -14.95 -66.13
N ASP A 553 10.87 -15.16 -67.44
CA ASP A 553 10.09 -16.30 -67.94
C ASP A 553 10.86 -17.61 -67.72
N ILE A 554 10.16 -18.64 -67.26
CA ILE A 554 10.71 -19.98 -67.00
C ILE A 554 11.35 -20.63 -68.23
N TYR A 555 10.91 -20.29 -69.44
CA TYR A 555 11.49 -20.79 -70.69
C TYR A 555 12.54 -19.86 -71.29
N ALA A 556 12.81 -18.71 -70.67
CA ALA A 556 13.89 -17.84 -71.11
C ALA A 556 15.23 -18.57 -71.00
N LYS A 557 16.07 -18.37 -72.00
CA LYS A 557 17.44 -18.90 -72.01
C LYS A 557 18.36 -17.94 -71.28
N LEU A 558 19.20 -18.45 -70.39
CA LEU A 558 20.23 -17.67 -69.68
C LEU A 558 21.40 -17.34 -70.61
N ASP A 559 21.12 -16.59 -71.65
CA ASP A 559 22.12 -16.09 -72.59
C ASP A 559 22.89 -14.89 -72.00
N ARG A 560 23.93 -14.45 -72.70
CA ARG A 560 24.75 -13.30 -72.28
C ARG A 560 23.92 -12.03 -72.09
N ALA A 561 22.82 -11.86 -72.83
CA ALA A 561 21.99 -10.66 -72.77
C ALA A 561 21.13 -10.65 -71.50
N LEU A 562 20.44 -11.76 -71.22
CA LEU A 562 19.60 -11.93 -70.04
C LEU A 562 20.43 -11.97 -68.74
N MET A 563 21.58 -12.66 -68.75
CA MET A 563 22.48 -12.65 -67.59
C MET A 563 23.03 -11.27 -67.31
N ARG A 564 23.37 -10.49 -68.36
CA ARG A 564 23.79 -9.09 -68.19
C ARG A 564 22.64 -8.23 -67.65
N LEU A 565 21.41 -8.43 -68.14
CA LEU A 565 20.23 -7.71 -67.66
C LEU A 565 19.93 -8.01 -66.18
N ILE A 566 20.02 -9.27 -65.76
CA ILE A 566 19.85 -9.68 -64.35
C ILE A 566 20.93 -9.04 -63.47
N LEU A 567 22.19 -9.03 -63.92
CA LEU A 567 23.30 -8.39 -63.19
C LEU A 567 23.19 -6.86 -63.18
N GLU A 568 22.64 -6.24 -64.23
CA GLU A 568 22.40 -4.80 -64.29
C GLU A 568 21.29 -4.37 -63.32
N LYS A 569 20.28 -5.22 -63.11
CA LYS A 569 19.21 -5.01 -62.12
C LYS A 569 19.67 -5.24 -60.68
N GLY A 570 20.72 -6.03 -60.46
CA GLY A 570 21.40 -6.15 -59.16
C GLY A 570 20.62 -6.86 -58.04
N HIS A 571 19.38 -7.30 -58.28
CA HIS A 571 18.60 -8.00 -57.25
C HIS A 571 19.20 -9.36 -56.87
N SER A 572 19.19 -9.69 -55.58
CA SER A 572 19.68 -10.98 -55.07
C SER A 572 18.73 -12.16 -55.38
N ARG A 573 17.42 -11.89 -55.49
CA ARG A 573 16.35 -12.88 -55.70
C ARG A 573 15.47 -12.40 -56.85
N VAL A 574 15.32 -13.21 -57.88
CA VAL A 574 14.53 -12.85 -59.07
C VAL A 574 13.32 -13.79 -59.18
N PRO A 575 12.08 -13.26 -59.18
CA PRO A 575 10.87 -14.05 -59.41
C PRO A 575 10.84 -14.66 -60.82
N VAL A 576 10.34 -15.89 -60.92
CA VAL A 576 10.15 -16.62 -62.17
C VAL A 576 8.67 -16.84 -62.43
N TYR A 577 8.20 -16.43 -63.61
CA TYR A 577 6.81 -16.58 -64.04
C TYR A 577 6.67 -17.58 -65.19
N HIS A 578 5.43 -18.03 -65.43
CA HIS A 578 5.08 -18.89 -66.56
C HIS A 578 3.88 -18.33 -67.31
N GLU A 579 4.06 -18.10 -68.61
CA GLU A 579 3.10 -17.53 -69.57
C GLU A 579 2.68 -16.08 -69.28
N GLN A 580 2.28 -15.77 -68.04
CA GLN A 580 1.85 -14.45 -67.59
C GLN A 580 2.67 -13.99 -66.40
N THR A 581 3.01 -12.70 -66.35
CA THR A 581 3.77 -12.08 -65.25
C THR A 581 3.07 -12.21 -63.89
N GLY A 582 1.74 -12.30 -63.87
CA GLY A 582 0.94 -12.58 -62.65
C GLY A 582 1.00 -14.02 -62.14
N ASN A 583 1.61 -14.96 -62.88
CA ASN A 583 1.73 -16.36 -62.49
C ASN A 583 3.15 -16.69 -62.03
N ILE A 584 3.53 -16.19 -60.85
CA ILE A 584 4.85 -16.44 -60.24
C ILE A 584 4.89 -17.85 -59.66
N ILE A 585 5.79 -18.69 -60.17
CA ILE A 585 5.96 -20.08 -59.73
C ILE A 585 6.95 -20.17 -58.56
N GLY A 586 8.00 -19.37 -58.59
CA GLY A 586 9.06 -19.39 -57.58
C GLY A 586 10.10 -18.29 -57.80
N LEU A 587 11.21 -18.33 -57.06
CA LEU A 587 12.33 -17.41 -57.21
C LEU A 587 13.61 -18.15 -57.57
N VAL A 588 14.50 -17.47 -58.28
CA VAL A 588 15.88 -17.91 -58.53
C VAL A 588 16.83 -17.01 -57.76
N MET A 589 17.81 -17.62 -57.10
CA MET A 589 18.90 -16.89 -56.45
C MET A 589 19.95 -16.54 -57.49
N VAL A 590 20.30 -15.27 -57.66
CA VAL A 590 21.27 -14.85 -58.68
C VAL A 590 22.65 -15.47 -58.44
N LYS A 591 23.04 -15.71 -57.18
CA LYS A 591 24.27 -16.45 -56.86
C LYS A 591 24.34 -17.85 -57.46
N ASN A 592 23.19 -18.51 -57.69
CA ASN A 592 23.13 -19.83 -58.33
C ASN A 592 23.29 -19.74 -59.86
N LEU A 593 23.12 -18.55 -60.45
CA LEU A 593 23.32 -18.28 -61.87
C LEU A 593 24.79 -18.02 -62.21
N LEU A 594 25.61 -17.63 -61.21
CA LEU A 594 27.04 -17.39 -61.40
C LEU A 594 27.83 -18.65 -61.81
N THR A 595 27.30 -19.83 -61.53
CA THR A 595 27.92 -21.12 -61.87
C THR A 595 27.55 -21.62 -63.28
N ILE A 596 26.71 -20.89 -64.01
CA ILE A 596 26.24 -21.26 -65.35
C ILE A 596 27.01 -20.44 -66.38
N HIS A 597 27.57 -21.09 -67.40
CA HIS A 597 28.23 -20.36 -68.48
C HIS A 597 27.19 -19.81 -69.47
N PRO A 598 27.25 -18.52 -69.85
CA PRO A 598 26.29 -17.92 -70.77
C PRO A 598 26.24 -18.58 -72.17
N GLU A 599 27.29 -19.30 -72.55
CA GLU A 599 27.40 -20.01 -73.83
C GLU A 599 26.54 -21.29 -73.85
N ASP A 600 26.11 -21.79 -72.69
CA ASP A 600 25.34 -23.04 -72.56
C ASP A 600 23.83 -22.82 -72.81
N GLU A 601 23.37 -21.56 -72.93
CA GLU A 601 21.97 -21.15 -73.14
C GLU A 601 20.95 -21.92 -72.28
N VAL A 602 21.31 -22.24 -71.03
CA VAL A 602 20.50 -23.08 -70.16
C VAL A 602 19.14 -22.41 -69.91
N PRO A 603 18.00 -23.08 -70.16
CA PRO A 603 16.69 -22.55 -69.81
C PRO A 603 16.53 -22.38 -68.30
N VAL A 604 15.83 -21.32 -67.87
CA VAL A 604 15.58 -21.04 -66.43
C VAL A 604 14.88 -22.21 -65.72
N LYS A 605 14.04 -22.98 -66.43
CA LYS A 605 13.41 -24.24 -65.95
C LYS A 605 14.42 -25.24 -65.37
N ASN A 606 15.65 -25.28 -65.88
CA ASN A 606 16.68 -26.23 -65.48
C ASN A 606 17.55 -25.73 -64.31
N VAL A 607 17.24 -24.56 -63.77
CA VAL A 607 17.92 -23.98 -62.61
C VAL A 607 17.12 -24.26 -61.34
N SER A 608 17.80 -24.33 -60.19
CA SER A 608 17.13 -24.47 -58.89
C SER A 608 16.20 -23.29 -58.59
N ILE A 609 14.89 -23.48 -58.77
CA ILE A 609 13.85 -22.50 -58.44
C ILE A 609 13.33 -22.82 -57.02
N ARG A 610 13.32 -21.82 -56.13
CA ARG A 610 12.79 -21.94 -54.76
C ARG A 610 11.34 -21.53 -54.67
N LYS A 611 10.56 -22.16 -53.78
CA LYS A 611 9.15 -21.80 -53.56
C LYS A 611 9.04 -20.46 -52.83
N ILE A 612 8.12 -19.60 -53.28
CA ILE A 612 7.80 -18.34 -52.63
C ILE A 612 6.47 -18.50 -51.86
N PRO A 613 6.39 -18.10 -50.58
CA PRO A 613 5.13 -18.06 -49.83
C PRO A 613 4.14 -17.06 -50.44
N ARG A 614 2.84 -17.32 -50.28
CA ARG A 614 1.75 -16.44 -50.75
C ARG A 614 1.03 -15.83 -49.55
N VAL A 615 0.86 -14.51 -49.56
CA VAL A 615 0.19 -13.74 -48.50
C VAL A 615 -0.99 -12.97 -49.10
N SER A 616 -2.05 -12.77 -48.32
CA SER A 616 -3.21 -11.97 -48.75
C SER A 616 -2.87 -10.49 -48.78
N GLU A 617 -3.45 -9.74 -49.71
CA GLU A 617 -3.32 -8.28 -49.79
C GLU A 617 -3.80 -7.56 -48.51
N SER A 618 -4.72 -8.15 -47.75
CA SER A 618 -5.24 -7.58 -46.49
C SER A 618 -4.47 -8.04 -45.25
N MET A 619 -3.40 -8.83 -45.40
CA MET A 619 -2.64 -9.35 -44.27
C MET A 619 -1.84 -8.22 -43.60
N PRO A 620 -1.93 -8.02 -42.27
CA PRO A 620 -1.15 -6.99 -41.58
C PRO A 620 0.35 -7.24 -41.71
N LEU A 621 1.14 -6.17 -41.82
CA LEU A 621 2.60 -6.28 -41.97
C LEU A 621 3.27 -7.02 -40.80
N TYR A 622 2.73 -6.87 -39.57
CA TYR A 622 3.19 -7.61 -38.39
C TYR A 622 3.10 -9.13 -38.57
N ASP A 623 2.04 -9.63 -39.21
CA ASP A 623 1.86 -11.06 -39.44
C ASP A 623 2.78 -11.56 -40.57
N ILE A 624 3.04 -10.73 -41.58
CA ILE A 624 4.01 -11.01 -42.65
C ILE A 624 5.43 -11.08 -42.08
N LEU A 625 5.79 -10.17 -41.17
CA LEU A 625 7.06 -10.21 -40.45
C LEU A 625 7.23 -11.53 -39.68
N ASN A 626 6.17 -11.99 -39.01
CA ASN A 626 6.17 -13.29 -38.33
C ASN A 626 6.33 -14.47 -39.31
N GLU A 627 5.77 -14.39 -40.52
CA GLU A 627 6.00 -15.40 -41.57
C GLU A 627 7.45 -15.41 -42.06
N PHE A 628 8.08 -14.24 -42.24
CA PHE A 628 9.49 -14.15 -42.62
C PHE A 628 10.44 -14.65 -41.52
N GLN A 629 10.11 -14.42 -40.25
CA GLN A 629 10.89 -14.91 -39.10
C GLN A 629 10.91 -16.45 -38.98
N LYS A 630 9.95 -17.16 -39.60
CA LYS A 630 9.96 -18.64 -39.65
C LYS A 630 11.07 -19.21 -40.57
N GLY A 631 11.75 -18.36 -41.35
CA GLY A 631 12.97 -18.72 -42.09
C GLY A 631 12.76 -19.35 -43.47
N HIS A 632 11.53 -19.33 -44.01
CA HIS A 632 11.22 -20.00 -45.29
C HIS A 632 11.57 -19.19 -46.54
N SER A 633 11.42 -17.86 -46.50
CA SER A 633 11.74 -16.93 -47.60
C SER A 633 11.71 -15.49 -47.08
N HIS A 634 12.52 -14.58 -47.63
CA HIS A 634 12.47 -13.13 -47.35
C HIS A 634 11.68 -12.36 -48.42
N MET A 635 10.88 -13.07 -49.21
CA MET A 635 10.05 -12.56 -50.28
C MET A 635 8.75 -13.36 -50.29
N ALA A 636 7.61 -12.70 -50.47
CA ALA A 636 6.29 -13.30 -50.58
C ALA A 636 5.53 -12.71 -51.77
N VAL A 637 4.70 -13.54 -52.42
CA VAL A 637 3.77 -13.08 -53.45
C VAL A 637 2.48 -12.63 -52.78
N VAL A 638 2.05 -11.42 -53.07
CA VAL A 638 0.78 -10.86 -52.56
C VAL A 638 -0.34 -11.22 -53.53
N ILE A 639 -1.37 -11.91 -53.03
CA ILE A 639 -2.53 -12.35 -53.80
C ILE A 639 -3.76 -11.50 -53.48
N ARG A 640 -4.57 -11.20 -54.50
CA ARG A 640 -5.86 -10.51 -54.34
C ARG A 640 -6.84 -11.38 -53.57
N ASP A 641 -7.56 -10.80 -52.61
CA ASP A 641 -8.62 -11.52 -51.92
C ASP A 641 -9.82 -11.71 -52.87
N THR A 642 -10.20 -12.96 -53.12
CA THR A 642 -11.34 -13.31 -53.99
C THR A 642 -12.71 -13.11 -53.32
N LYS A 643 -12.84 -12.11 -52.44
CA LYS A 643 -14.08 -11.74 -51.74
C LYS A 643 -14.47 -10.30 -52.01
N GLN A 644 -14.77 -9.95 -53.26
CA GLN A 644 -15.45 -8.69 -53.59
C GLN A 644 -16.40 -8.77 -54.80
N LEU A 645 -16.94 -9.96 -55.11
CA LEU A 645 -17.92 -10.13 -56.19
C LEU A 645 -19.23 -10.84 -55.80
N ALA A 646 -19.51 -11.00 -54.50
CA ALA A 646 -20.81 -11.48 -54.03
C ALA A 646 -21.24 -10.72 -52.77
N GLY A 647 -21.92 -9.58 -52.95
CA GLY A 647 -22.63 -8.94 -51.84
C GLY A 647 -22.82 -7.43 -51.87
N GLU A 648 -23.17 -6.82 -53.00
CA GLU A 648 -23.84 -5.50 -52.99
C GLU A 648 -25.25 -5.65 -53.56
N ASN A 649 -26.22 -5.74 -52.65
CA ASN A 649 -27.62 -5.36 -52.87
C ASN A 649 -28.32 -5.28 -51.50
N ALA A 650 -28.12 -4.16 -50.81
CA ALA A 650 -29.14 -3.53 -49.96
C ALA A 650 -28.69 -2.11 -49.61
N THR A 651 -29.37 -1.15 -50.20
CA THR A 651 -29.13 0.29 -50.18
C THR A 651 -29.62 0.97 -48.89
N HIS A 652 -28.84 1.99 -48.47
CA HIS A 652 -29.26 3.26 -47.83
C HIS A 652 -29.86 3.21 -46.40
N VAL A 653 -29.47 4.01 -45.39
CA VAL A 653 -29.32 5.48 -45.29
C VAL A 653 -28.49 5.87 -44.02
N ARG A 654 -27.82 7.03 -44.06
CA ARG A 654 -27.04 7.72 -43.00
C ARG A 654 -27.90 8.19 -41.81
N ASP A 655 -27.34 8.24 -40.60
CA ASP A 655 -27.05 9.52 -39.93
C ASP A 655 -26.30 9.37 -38.60
N VAL A 656 -25.48 10.38 -38.35
CA VAL A 656 -24.59 10.59 -37.20
C VAL A 656 -25.38 11.08 -35.98
N ARG A 657 -25.05 10.60 -34.75
CA ARG A 657 -24.93 11.45 -33.53
C ARG A 657 -24.42 10.72 -32.27
N VAL A 658 -23.91 11.55 -31.38
CA VAL A 658 -23.01 11.38 -30.22
C VAL A 658 -23.78 11.20 -28.89
N ASP A 659 -23.17 10.43 -27.98
CA ASP A 659 -23.22 10.29 -26.50
C ASP A 659 -24.51 10.34 -25.62
N ILE A 660 -24.38 9.62 -24.49
CA ILE A 660 -24.83 9.84 -23.09
C ILE A 660 -25.88 8.86 -22.48
N ASP A 661 -25.44 8.25 -21.37
CA ASP A 661 -26.07 7.67 -20.16
C ASP A 661 -27.27 6.69 -20.17
N GLY A 662 -27.04 5.57 -19.45
CA GLY A 662 -27.75 5.24 -18.20
C GLY A 662 -29.16 4.65 -18.25
N GLU A 663 -29.30 3.35 -17.94
CA GLU A 663 -30.12 2.82 -16.83
C GLU A 663 -30.32 1.28 -16.89
N ARG A 664 -30.61 0.69 -15.73
CA ARG A 664 -30.58 -0.74 -15.40
C ARG A 664 -31.95 -1.45 -15.53
N HIS A 665 -31.92 -2.70 -16.02
CA HIS A 665 -32.63 -3.93 -15.54
C HIS A 665 -34.19 -4.06 -15.60
N PRO A 666 -34.81 -5.27 -15.48
CA PRO A 666 -34.40 -6.68 -15.76
C PRO A 666 -35.53 -7.52 -16.48
N PRO A 667 -35.80 -8.83 -16.23
CA PRO A 667 -35.54 -9.99 -17.11
C PRO A 667 -36.79 -10.85 -17.48
N LYS A 668 -36.62 -11.96 -18.23
CA LYS A 668 -37.48 -13.19 -18.29
C LYS A 668 -36.84 -14.20 -19.26
N ILE A 669 -36.22 -15.32 -18.87
CA ILE A 669 -36.68 -16.60 -18.26
C ILE A 669 -37.92 -17.22 -18.94
N CYS A 670 -37.72 -18.36 -19.63
CA CYS A 670 -38.35 -19.68 -19.36
C CYS A 670 -38.00 -20.72 -20.45
N LEU A 671 -37.24 -21.79 -20.14
CA LEU A 671 -37.67 -23.15 -19.72
C LEU A 671 -37.86 -24.10 -20.93
N LYS A 672 -36.96 -25.07 -21.19
CA LYS A 672 -36.76 -26.42 -20.57
C LYS A 672 -37.63 -27.55 -21.16
N ASN A 673 -36.99 -28.62 -21.65
CA ASN A 673 -37.06 -30.04 -21.18
C ASN A 673 -36.49 -30.99 -22.27
N LYS A 674 -35.43 -31.81 -22.04
CA LYS A 674 -35.34 -33.11 -21.30
C LYS A 674 -36.43 -34.11 -21.73
N GLY A 675 -36.20 -35.35 -22.16
CA GLY A 675 -35.06 -36.28 -22.27
C GLY A 675 -35.65 -37.71 -22.45
N ILE A 676 -34.83 -38.76 -22.59
CA ILE A 676 -34.96 -40.14 -22.01
C ILE A 676 -34.04 -41.15 -22.74
N LYS A 677 -33.48 -42.08 -21.93
CA LYS A 677 -32.40 -43.06 -22.16
C LYS A 677 -32.92 -44.51 -22.30
N LYS A 678 -32.12 -45.42 -22.91
CA LYS A 678 -31.65 -46.77 -22.43
C LYS A 678 -30.98 -47.55 -23.60
N SER A 679 -29.68 -47.92 -23.56
CA SER A 679 -29.02 -49.14 -23.01
C SER A 679 -29.31 -50.43 -23.83
N LYS A 680 -28.39 -51.27 -24.34
CA LYS A 680 -27.14 -51.86 -23.76
C LYS A 680 -26.31 -52.65 -24.84
N ARG A 681 -24.97 -52.49 -24.83
CA ARG A 681 -23.79 -53.42 -25.10
C ARG A 681 -23.87 -54.46 -26.25
N SER A 682 -22.85 -54.71 -27.10
CA SER A 682 -21.38 -54.76 -26.91
C SER A 682 -20.57 -54.85 -28.23
N LEU A 683 -19.33 -54.33 -28.19
CA LEU A 683 -18.12 -54.65 -28.98
C LEU A 683 -18.12 -54.46 -30.52
N SER A 684 -17.63 -53.30 -30.97
CA SER A 684 -16.42 -53.12 -31.81
C SER A 684 -16.29 -51.65 -32.23
N SER A 685 -15.04 -51.20 -32.46
CA SER A 685 -14.62 -49.90 -33.03
C SER A 685 -14.96 -48.63 -32.23
N GLU A 686 -13.94 -48.06 -31.58
CA GLU A 686 -13.97 -46.72 -30.99
C GLU A 686 -13.97 -45.64 -32.09
N GLU A 687 -15.12 -45.01 -32.30
CA GLU A 687 -15.23 -43.65 -32.80
C GLU A 687 -15.77 -42.76 -31.67
N ASN A 688 -15.04 -41.70 -31.30
CA ASN A 688 -15.60 -40.58 -30.56
C ASN A 688 -14.87 -39.27 -30.86
N PHE A 689 -15.65 -38.30 -31.33
CA PHE A 689 -15.52 -36.85 -31.19
C PHE A 689 -14.10 -36.26 -31.13
N LYS A 690 -13.62 -35.81 -32.29
CA LYS A 690 -12.59 -34.76 -32.34
C LYS A 690 -13.24 -33.41 -32.10
N ARG A 691 -12.64 -32.67 -31.17
CA ARG A 691 -12.57 -31.21 -31.12
C ARG A 691 -12.62 -30.62 -32.54
N GLU A 692 -13.42 -29.59 -32.76
CA GLU A 692 -13.09 -28.58 -33.76
C GLU A 692 -11.88 -27.79 -33.24
N ASP A 693 -10.73 -28.47 -33.23
CA ASP A 693 -9.44 -27.85 -33.36
C ASP A 693 -9.40 -27.32 -34.79
N CYS A 694 -9.30 -26.00 -34.96
CA CYS A 694 -8.96 -25.41 -36.24
C CYS A 694 -7.54 -25.91 -36.57
N LYS A 695 -7.47 -26.93 -37.42
CA LYS A 695 -6.31 -27.77 -37.66
C LYS A 695 -5.13 -26.94 -38.10
N SER A 696 -4.11 -26.86 -37.23
CA SER A 696 -2.73 -26.78 -37.66
C SER A 696 -2.47 -27.96 -38.62
N LYS A 697 -2.25 -27.65 -39.90
CA LYS A 697 -1.72 -28.63 -40.83
C LYS A 697 -0.25 -28.85 -40.47
N LYS A 698 -0.05 -29.92 -39.70
CA LYS A 698 1.20 -30.66 -39.53
C LYS A 698 1.90 -30.79 -40.89
N TRP A 699 2.98 -30.05 -41.10
CA TRP A 699 4.07 -30.47 -41.98
C TRP A 699 5.11 -31.12 -41.08
N SER A 700 4.92 -32.41 -40.80
CA SER A 700 5.97 -33.23 -40.22
C SER A 700 6.60 -34.06 -41.33
N ASN A 701 7.93 -33.94 -41.42
CA ASN A 701 8.90 -34.82 -42.07
C ASN A 701 9.01 -34.70 -43.59
N GLY A 702 10.01 -33.93 -44.00
CA GLY A 702 10.52 -33.85 -45.36
C GLY A 702 11.71 -32.91 -45.41
N VAL A 703 12.82 -33.27 -44.76
CA VAL A 703 14.14 -32.71 -45.11
C VAL A 703 14.36 -33.11 -46.58
N HIS A 704 14.56 -32.10 -47.45
CA HIS A 704 14.61 -32.13 -48.92
C HIS A 704 13.30 -31.89 -49.68
N SER A 705 13.06 -30.62 -50.03
CA SER A 705 12.88 -30.12 -51.43
C SER A 705 12.36 -28.67 -51.38
N GLU A 706 13.23 -27.73 -51.01
CA GLU A 706 12.98 -26.29 -51.22
C GLU A 706 13.18 -25.88 -52.69
N VAL A 707 13.65 -26.82 -53.52
CA VAL A 707 13.83 -26.67 -54.97
C VAL A 707 12.66 -27.33 -55.70
N LEU A 708 11.97 -26.56 -56.54
CA LEU A 708 10.98 -27.05 -57.48
C LEU A 708 11.69 -27.94 -58.51
N HIS A 709 11.45 -29.25 -58.46
CA HIS A 709 11.82 -30.17 -59.53
C HIS A 709 10.75 -30.11 -60.61
N ILE A 710 11.10 -29.59 -61.80
CA ILE A 710 10.17 -29.47 -62.91
C ILE A 710 10.34 -30.67 -63.84
N ASP A 711 9.76 -31.81 -63.47
CA ASP A 711 9.59 -32.95 -64.38
C ASP A 711 8.45 -32.66 -65.39
N ASP A 712 8.53 -33.24 -66.60
CA ASP A 712 7.71 -33.01 -67.81
C ASP A 712 6.18 -33.27 -67.72
N SER A 713 5.57 -32.87 -66.62
CA SER A 713 4.13 -32.69 -66.44
C SER A 713 3.75 -31.22 -66.66
N PRO A 714 2.54 -30.90 -67.17
CA PRO A 714 2.14 -29.51 -67.37
C PRO A 714 2.15 -28.78 -66.04
N LEU A 715 2.91 -27.68 -65.98
CA LEU A 715 3.01 -26.80 -64.82
C LEU A 715 1.61 -26.36 -64.39
N PRO A 716 1.27 -26.42 -63.09
CA PRO A 716 -0.06 -26.06 -62.64
C PRO A 716 -0.32 -24.58 -62.92
N VAL A 717 -1.37 -24.28 -63.68
CA VAL A 717 -2.03 -22.97 -63.64
C VAL A 717 -2.53 -22.81 -62.20
N LEU A 718 -1.82 -22.04 -61.39
CA LEU A 718 -2.12 -21.87 -59.97
C LEU A 718 -3.43 -21.12 -59.82
N THR A 719 -4.50 -21.85 -59.50
CA THR A 719 -5.88 -21.37 -59.31
C THR A 719 -6.10 -20.59 -58.00
N GLN A 720 -5.04 -20.07 -57.39
CA GLN A 720 -5.08 -19.39 -56.08
C GLN A 720 -4.70 -17.92 -56.22
N GLY A 721 -5.69 -17.10 -56.61
CA GLY A 721 -5.62 -15.64 -56.57
C GLY A 721 -4.70 -15.04 -57.64
N GLU A 722 -5.13 -13.94 -58.23
CA GLU A 722 -4.27 -13.11 -59.09
C GLU A 722 -3.16 -12.50 -58.22
N ALA A 723 -1.90 -12.67 -58.62
CA ALA A 723 -0.78 -12.01 -57.94
C ALA A 723 -0.84 -10.51 -58.25
N VAL A 724 -0.97 -9.69 -57.22
CA VAL A 724 -1.09 -8.22 -57.35
C VAL A 724 0.27 -7.55 -57.16
N GLY A 725 1.17 -8.17 -56.42
CA GLY A 725 2.51 -7.66 -56.16
C GLY A 725 3.42 -8.65 -55.45
N ILE A 726 4.62 -8.19 -55.15
CA ILE A 726 5.60 -8.89 -54.33
C ILE A 726 5.93 -8.01 -53.13
N ILE A 727 6.05 -8.63 -51.97
CA ILE A 727 6.52 -7.96 -50.76
C ILE A 727 7.77 -8.66 -50.25
N THR A 728 8.78 -7.87 -49.88
CA THR A 728 10.05 -8.35 -49.34
C THR A 728 10.15 -8.07 -47.84
N LEU A 729 11.13 -8.68 -47.18
CA LEU A 729 11.46 -8.29 -45.80
C LEU A 729 11.97 -6.85 -45.73
N GLU A 730 12.65 -6.37 -46.78
CA GLU A 730 13.13 -4.99 -46.86
C GLU A 730 11.93 -4.02 -46.80
N ASP A 731 10.91 -4.21 -47.64
CA ASP A 731 9.70 -3.37 -47.65
C ASP A 731 9.02 -3.31 -46.26
N VAL A 732 8.98 -4.43 -45.53
CA VAL A 732 8.40 -4.47 -44.18
C VAL A 732 9.26 -3.72 -43.16
N ILE A 733 10.58 -3.72 -43.31
CA ILE A 733 11.51 -3.00 -42.43
C ILE A 733 11.52 -1.50 -42.76
N GLU A 734 11.41 -1.12 -44.03
CA GLU A 734 11.26 0.28 -44.46
C GLU A 734 10.02 0.91 -43.82
N GLU A 735 8.92 0.16 -43.72
CA GLU A 735 7.72 0.61 -43.01
C GLU A 735 7.90 0.81 -41.50
N ILE A 736 8.90 0.15 -40.89
CA ILE A 736 9.29 0.35 -39.49
C ILE A 736 10.21 1.55 -39.34
N LEU A 737 11.19 1.68 -40.22
CA LEU A 737 12.16 2.77 -40.22
C LEU A 737 11.56 4.08 -40.75
N GLN A 738 10.45 4.01 -41.49
CA GLN A 738 9.84 5.10 -42.26
C GLN A 738 10.84 5.81 -43.19
N GLU A 739 11.89 5.11 -43.58
CA GLU A 739 12.96 5.58 -44.45
C GLU A 739 13.28 4.49 -45.47
N GLU A 740 13.58 4.87 -46.71
CA GLU A 740 14.04 3.95 -47.74
C GLU A 740 15.40 3.36 -47.36
N ILE A 741 15.53 2.04 -47.46
CA ILE A 741 16.82 1.39 -47.25
C ILE A 741 17.54 1.41 -48.59
N PHE A 742 18.45 2.38 -48.75
CA PHE A 742 19.31 2.44 -49.93
C PHE A 742 20.22 1.21 -49.99
N ASP A 743 20.04 0.37 -51.02
CA ASP A 743 20.90 -0.77 -51.30
C ASP A 743 21.96 -0.37 -52.37
N GLU A 744 22.98 -1.20 -52.57
CA GLU A 744 24.09 -0.98 -53.52
C GLU A 744 23.63 -0.74 -54.98
N THR A 745 22.35 -1.00 -55.29
CA THR A 745 21.73 -0.83 -56.62
C THR A 745 21.19 0.57 -56.92
N ASP A 746 20.91 1.39 -55.91
CA ASP A 746 20.19 2.67 -56.11
C ASP A 746 21.10 3.78 -56.69
N TYR A 747 22.42 3.63 -56.52
CA TYR A 747 23.43 4.56 -57.03
C TYR A 747 23.50 4.68 -58.57
N ARG A 748 22.87 3.79 -59.35
CA ARG A 748 23.01 3.80 -60.81
C ARG A 748 22.11 4.80 -61.54
N TYR A 749 21.05 5.32 -60.91
CA TYR A 749 20.09 6.18 -61.59
C TYR A 749 20.50 7.68 -61.62
N GLU A 750 21.41 8.14 -60.76
CA GLU A 750 21.73 9.58 -60.65
C GLU A 750 22.90 10.08 -61.54
N CYS A 751 23.63 9.21 -62.25
CA CYS A 751 24.78 9.63 -63.07
C CYS A 751 24.47 9.94 -64.55
N HIS A 752 23.20 10.05 -64.95
CA HIS A 752 22.84 10.48 -66.30
C HIS A 752 21.84 11.65 -66.28
N HIS A 753 22.36 12.85 -66.01
CA HIS A 753 21.80 14.09 -66.54
C HIS A 753 22.89 14.98 -67.15
#